data_AF-A0AAY4E510-F1
#
_entry.id   AF-A0AAY4E510-F1
#
_cell.length_a   1.000
_cell.length_b   1.000
_cell.length_c   1.000
_cell.angle_alpha   90.00
_cell.angle_beta   90.00
_cell.angle_gamma   90.00
#
_symmetry.space_group_name_H-M   'P 1'
#
loop_
_entity.id
_entity.type
_entity.pdbx_description
1 polymer ?
#
loop_
_entity_poly.entity_id
_entity_poly.type
_entity_poly.pdbx_seq_one_letter_code
_entity_poly.pdbx_strand_id
1 'polypeptide(L)'
;LKPPPVNTLQTIFTFQIVGQSIYFCLSTADGPYLQITEQPKQRGFRFRYGCEGPSHGGLPGASSEKNKKTYPQVRICNYQGPARLVVQLVTNTQEPHLHAHSLVGKQCDKGICIADLPAKDSIISFPNLGILHVTKKNVSKTLEERMTEAYRMGYNNGVVIHPEIDLASLLHRHLIASAAHSQSKEMDLSVVRLMFTAFLPDSDGGYTRRLDAVISEPIYDSKAPNASNLKIVRMDRTAGCVTGGEEVYLLCDKVQKDDIQVRFYEEDDNGVTWEAFGDFSPTDVHRQFAIVFKTPKYRDQNLQKPISVCVQLKRKSDNETSEPKPFTYHPQIIDKEEVQRKRQKTLPNFPDCGGAGGGGSMYRGGGGGSTMGGGPGTGGPGDQTLSITPSLLESRLVALAERQAHALFQYSLSGDVRALLAPQRPLMTAQDDNGDTGLHLSVIHSRTDSVTTLTQVISALPGEDVVNMRNDLYQTPLHLAVVTQQKSVVDALMMGGADPGLTDRHGNTALHLAAQQREGDMVAQLLRHGCVAELADVPNSAGLCALHLAVLANSLSSVRALLEGGANVEVRELTCGRAPLHLAVENNNISLSGCLLLEGNADVDSCTYNGCTPLHIAAGRGSAKMSALLMAAGADPHKENYEPLYFREDECIAAEEEEDEGFIPGTTPLDMAASSEVREILCGKEYQPDYSPLPVPARGDLRTLAPETKQSLCQALEERDGGWESLAHTLGLGVLATAFRLSPSPAVTLLDSYEVSGGTVRELLEGLKQVGNRSALSLLQDFVPPEKNPAPQTGLGLD
;
A
#
# COMPACT_ATOMS: atom_id res chain seq x y z
N LEU A 1 1.69 -66.01 -51.93
CA LEU A 1 1.01 -66.62 -50.77
C LEU A 1 0.58 -65.53 -49.79
N LYS A 2 -0.60 -64.98 -50.10
CA LYS A 2 -1.54 -64.26 -49.25
C LYS A 2 -2.88 -64.90 -49.62
N PRO A 3 -3.83 -65.04 -48.69
CA PRO A 3 -5.06 -64.30 -48.93
C PRO A 3 -5.73 -63.73 -47.65
N PRO A 4 -6.58 -62.71 -47.80
CA PRO A 4 -7.64 -62.30 -46.85
C PRO A 4 -8.94 -63.11 -47.15
N PRO A 5 -10.15 -62.70 -46.69
CA PRO A 5 -10.67 -62.45 -45.33
C PRO A 5 -11.95 -63.31 -45.05
N VAL A 6 -12.35 -63.54 -43.78
CA VAL A 6 -13.76 -63.92 -43.45
C VAL A 6 -14.17 -63.39 -42.06
N ASN A 7 -15.36 -62.77 -42.05
CA ASN A 7 -16.16 -62.31 -40.92
C ASN A 7 -16.37 -63.34 -39.81
N THR A 8 -16.34 -62.88 -38.56
CA THR A 8 -17.21 -63.39 -37.50
C THR A 8 -17.57 -62.27 -36.53
N LEU A 9 -18.88 -62.03 -36.41
CA LEU A 9 -19.53 -61.21 -35.39
C LEU A 9 -19.05 -61.64 -34.00
N GLN A 10 -18.53 -60.71 -33.21
CA GLN A 10 -18.30 -60.91 -31.79
C GLN A 10 -19.08 -59.86 -31.02
N THR A 11 -20.31 -60.24 -30.66
CA THR A 11 -21.13 -59.58 -29.65
C THR A 11 -20.35 -59.60 -28.33
N ILE A 12 -19.93 -58.44 -27.84
CA ILE A 12 -19.32 -58.30 -26.52
C ILE A 12 -20.45 -58.23 -25.49
N PHE A 13 -20.65 -59.32 -24.76
CA PHE A 13 -21.42 -59.35 -23.52
C PHE A 13 -20.48 -59.01 -22.37
N THR A 14 -20.67 -57.87 -21.71
CA THR A 14 -20.14 -57.61 -20.37
C THR A 14 -21.19 -57.97 -19.34
N PHE A 15 -20.94 -59.08 -18.63
CA PHE A 15 -21.69 -59.47 -17.43
C PHE A 15 -21.06 -58.82 -16.20
N GLN A 16 -21.87 -58.14 -15.39
CA GLN A 16 -21.59 -57.96 -13.97
C GLN A 16 -22.89 -58.28 -13.21
N ILE A 17 -22.88 -59.39 -12.47
CA ILE A 17 -24.01 -59.86 -11.67
C ILE A 17 -23.75 -59.47 -10.21
N VAL A 18 -24.55 -58.57 -9.67
CA VAL A 18 -25.04 -58.61 -8.27
C VAL A 18 -26.47 -58.03 -8.25
N GLY A 19 -27.46 -58.84 -7.86
CA GLY A 19 -28.74 -58.36 -7.30
C GLY A 19 -29.86 -57.93 -8.26
N GLN A 20 -30.61 -58.91 -8.77
CA GLN A 20 -31.98 -58.86 -9.32
C GLN A 20 -32.68 -57.50 -9.57
N SER A 21 -32.50 -56.94 -10.78
CA SER A 21 -33.59 -56.59 -11.72
C SER A 21 -33.00 -56.15 -13.04
N ILE A 22 -33.31 -56.90 -14.09
CA ILE A 22 -32.82 -56.69 -15.45
C ILE A 22 -33.70 -55.62 -16.10
N TYR A 23 -33.16 -54.44 -16.38
CA TYR A 23 -33.70 -53.56 -17.42
C TYR A 23 -32.80 -53.62 -18.65
N PHE A 24 -33.28 -54.32 -19.68
CA PHE A 24 -32.69 -54.30 -21.01
C PHE A 24 -32.81 -52.88 -21.60
N CYS A 25 -31.70 -52.27 -22.00
CA CYS A 25 -31.72 -51.23 -23.03
C CYS A 25 -30.94 -51.77 -24.24
N LEU A 26 -31.69 -52.25 -25.23
CA LEU A 26 -31.18 -52.60 -26.54
C LEU A 26 -30.65 -51.33 -27.20
N SER A 27 -29.34 -51.24 -27.39
CA SER A 27 -28.71 -50.33 -28.34
C SER A 27 -29.13 -50.74 -29.77
N THR A 28 -30.24 -50.18 -30.25
CA THR A 28 -30.58 -50.17 -31.68
C THR A 28 -30.04 -48.89 -32.31
N ALA A 29 -29.35 -49.03 -33.44
CA ALA A 29 -28.59 -47.98 -34.13
C ALA A 29 -29.39 -46.81 -34.73
N ASP A 30 -30.70 -46.67 -34.43
CA ASP A 30 -31.59 -45.63 -34.99
C ASP A 30 -32.52 -44.97 -33.93
N GLY A 31 -32.09 -44.93 -32.66
CA GLY A 31 -32.84 -44.28 -31.59
C GLY A 31 -32.71 -42.74 -31.57
N PRO A 32 -33.61 -42.02 -30.86
CA PRO A 32 -33.47 -40.59 -30.61
C PRO A 32 -32.23 -40.30 -29.76
N TYR A 33 -31.41 -39.33 -30.14
CA TYR A 33 -30.19 -38.96 -29.41
C TYR A 33 -30.01 -37.44 -29.35
N LEU A 34 -29.20 -36.98 -28.39
CA LEU A 34 -28.94 -35.57 -28.16
C LEU A 34 -27.60 -35.17 -28.80
N GLN A 35 -27.55 -34.01 -29.45
CA GLN A 35 -26.34 -33.48 -30.08
C GLN A 35 -26.16 -31.99 -29.76
N ILE A 36 -24.98 -31.59 -29.28
CA ILE A 36 -24.64 -30.19 -29.11
C ILE A 36 -24.33 -29.59 -30.50
N THR A 37 -25.14 -28.65 -30.95
CA THR A 37 -24.95 -27.94 -32.22
C THR A 37 -24.07 -26.71 -32.07
N GLU A 38 -24.12 -26.05 -30.90
CA GLU A 38 -23.27 -24.92 -30.58
C GLU A 38 -22.75 -25.08 -29.14
N GLN A 39 -21.43 -25.20 -29.00
CA GLN A 39 -20.77 -25.34 -27.70
C GLN A 39 -20.78 -24.00 -26.93
N PRO A 40 -20.72 -24.01 -25.59
CA PRO A 40 -20.52 -22.79 -24.82
C PRO A 40 -19.13 -22.21 -25.07
N LYS A 41 -19.00 -20.89 -24.94
CA LYS A 41 -17.70 -20.23 -25.03
C LYS A 41 -16.84 -20.68 -23.85
N GLN A 42 -15.70 -21.30 -24.14
CA GLN A 42 -14.83 -21.89 -23.12
C GLN A 42 -14.19 -20.85 -22.20
N ARG A 43 -13.83 -19.66 -22.71
CA ARG A 43 -13.08 -18.64 -21.96
C ARG A 43 -13.66 -17.23 -22.14
N GLY A 44 -13.38 -16.37 -21.17
CA GLY A 44 -13.85 -14.98 -21.15
C GLY A 44 -15.25 -14.78 -20.56
N PHE A 45 -15.90 -15.84 -20.08
CA PHE A 45 -17.11 -15.74 -19.28
C PHE A 45 -16.75 -15.63 -17.79
N ARG A 46 -17.50 -14.86 -17.01
CA ARG A 46 -17.22 -14.62 -15.58
C ARG A 46 -18.29 -15.29 -14.72
N PHE A 47 -17.87 -16.10 -13.76
CA PHE A 47 -18.76 -16.63 -12.73
C PHE A 47 -19.02 -15.54 -11.67
N ARG A 48 -20.23 -15.54 -11.10
CA ARG A 48 -20.72 -14.42 -10.26
C ARG A 48 -21.10 -14.89 -8.87
N TYR A 49 -20.69 -14.18 -7.82
CA TYR A 49 -21.18 -14.46 -6.48
C TYR A 49 -22.63 -13.97 -6.29
N GLY A 50 -23.35 -14.53 -5.32
CA GLY A 50 -24.73 -14.13 -5.02
C GLY A 50 -24.88 -12.65 -4.67
N CYS A 51 -23.86 -12.06 -4.05
CA CYS A 51 -23.82 -10.63 -3.73
C CYS A 51 -23.63 -9.70 -4.94
N GLU A 52 -23.27 -10.22 -6.13
CA GLU A 52 -23.08 -9.40 -7.34
C GLU A 52 -24.39 -9.14 -8.11
N GLY A 53 -25.49 -9.80 -7.74
CA GLY A 53 -26.79 -9.66 -8.41
C GLY A 53 -26.92 -10.41 -9.75
N PRO A 54 -28.15 -10.53 -10.30
CA PRO A 54 -28.48 -11.46 -11.39
C PRO A 54 -28.25 -10.94 -12.83
N SER A 55 -27.96 -9.65 -13.05
CA SER A 55 -28.13 -8.97 -14.35
C SER A 55 -26.88 -8.87 -15.26
N HIS A 56 -25.89 -9.75 -15.10
CA HIS A 56 -24.58 -9.61 -15.76
C HIS A 56 -24.39 -10.27 -17.14
N GLY A 57 -25.48 -10.64 -17.82
CA GLY A 57 -25.46 -11.22 -19.17
C GLY A 57 -25.29 -12.74 -19.19
N GLY A 58 -25.85 -13.40 -20.21
CA GLY A 58 -25.83 -14.86 -20.35
C GLY A 58 -24.54 -15.42 -20.97
N LEU A 59 -24.31 -16.70 -20.74
CA LEU A 59 -23.22 -17.51 -21.26
C LEU A 59 -23.29 -17.54 -22.80
N PRO A 60 -22.30 -16.97 -23.50
CA PRO A 60 -22.30 -16.95 -24.95
C PRO A 60 -21.90 -18.32 -25.52
N GLY A 61 -22.28 -18.58 -26.77
CA GLY A 61 -21.79 -19.71 -27.53
C GLY A 61 -20.39 -19.49 -28.11
N ALA A 62 -19.74 -20.57 -28.54
CA ALA A 62 -18.36 -20.57 -29.00
C ALA A 62 -18.13 -19.69 -30.24
N SER A 63 -19.14 -19.59 -31.12
CA SER A 63 -19.11 -18.75 -32.32
C SER A 63 -19.66 -17.33 -32.10
N SER A 64 -19.90 -16.93 -30.85
CA SER A 64 -20.49 -15.63 -30.53
C SER A 64 -19.49 -14.49 -30.72
N GLU A 65 -19.88 -13.52 -31.53
CA GLU A 65 -19.12 -12.29 -31.79
C GLU A 65 -19.85 -11.04 -31.25
N LYS A 66 -19.17 -9.88 -31.23
CA LYS A 66 -19.74 -8.63 -30.69
C LYS A 66 -21.02 -8.19 -31.42
N ASN A 67 -21.09 -8.43 -32.73
CA ASN A 67 -22.21 -8.00 -33.59
C ASN A 67 -23.27 -9.09 -33.80
N LYS A 68 -22.94 -10.36 -33.52
CA LYS A 68 -23.83 -11.51 -33.67
C LYS A 68 -23.70 -12.42 -32.46
N LYS A 69 -24.60 -12.23 -31.49
CA LYS A 69 -24.64 -13.04 -30.27
C LYS A 69 -25.27 -14.39 -30.58
N THR A 70 -24.55 -15.44 -30.25
CA THR A 70 -25.01 -16.82 -30.34
C THR A 70 -24.85 -17.47 -28.96
N TYR A 71 -25.52 -18.59 -28.74
CA TYR A 71 -25.71 -19.18 -27.41
C TYR A 71 -25.59 -20.70 -27.49
N PRO A 72 -25.32 -21.39 -26.37
CA PRO A 72 -25.29 -22.86 -26.36
C PRO A 72 -26.59 -23.42 -26.94
N GLN A 73 -26.47 -24.32 -27.92
CA GLN A 73 -27.60 -24.91 -28.63
C GLN A 73 -27.48 -26.42 -28.72
N VAL A 74 -28.62 -27.08 -28.50
CA VAL A 74 -28.74 -28.53 -28.50
C VAL A 74 -29.86 -28.95 -29.44
N ARG A 75 -29.61 -30.02 -30.20
CA ARG A 75 -30.56 -30.64 -31.11
C ARG A 75 -30.89 -32.05 -30.62
N ILE A 76 -32.18 -32.40 -30.66
CA ILE A 76 -32.61 -33.79 -30.52
C ILE A 76 -32.73 -34.37 -31.93
N CYS A 77 -31.86 -35.31 -32.25
CA CYS A 77 -31.84 -36.02 -33.53
C CYS A 77 -32.78 -37.22 -33.47
N ASN A 78 -33.34 -37.61 -34.62
CA ASN A 78 -34.23 -38.77 -34.77
C ASN A 78 -35.50 -38.73 -33.89
N TYR A 79 -35.98 -37.53 -33.54
CA TYR A 79 -37.23 -37.33 -32.81
C TYR A 79 -37.93 -36.05 -33.27
N GLN A 80 -39.26 -36.12 -33.46
CA GLN A 80 -40.12 -34.97 -33.72
C GLN A 80 -41.32 -35.05 -32.78
N GLY A 81 -41.33 -34.18 -31.76
CA GLY A 81 -42.33 -34.17 -30.71
C GLY A 81 -41.90 -33.26 -29.57
N PRO A 82 -42.78 -33.01 -28.58
CA PRO A 82 -42.41 -32.20 -27.43
C PRO A 82 -41.38 -32.94 -26.57
N ALA A 83 -40.42 -32.23 -25.99
CA ALA A 83 -39.40 -32.82 -25.11
C ALA A 83 -39.03 -31.83 -24.00
N ARG A 84 -38.56 -32.32 -22.85
CA ARG A 84 -38.05 -31.51 -21.75
C ARG A 84 -36.54 -31.68 -21.65
N LEU A 85 -35.81 -30.58 -21.70
CA LEU A 85 -34.35 -30.56 -21.57
C LEU A 85 -33.96 -30.02 -20.20
N VAL A 86 -33.07 -30.75 -19.54
CA VAL A 86 -32.50 -30.41 -18.24
C VAL A 86 -31.01 -30.15 -18.43
N VAL A 87 -30.53 -29.01 -17.92
CA VAL A 87 -29.11 -28.63 -17.93
C VAL A 87 -28.59 -28.55 -16.50
N GLN A 88 -27.48 -29.25 -16.25
CA GLN A 88 -26.81 -29.28 -14.96
C GLN A 88 -25.33 -28.93 -15.10
N LEU A 89 -24.72 -28.47 -14.01
CA LEU A 89 -23.27 -28.23 -13.95
C LEU A 89 -22.57 -29.47 -13.40
N VAL A 90 -21.54 -29.90 -14.11
CA VAL A 90 -20.71 -31.05 -13.74
C VAL A 90 -19.23 -30.69 -13.73
N THR A 91 -18.43 -31.51 -13.05
CA THR A 91 -16.98 -31.33 -12.91
C THR A 91 -16.22 -31.64 -14.20
N ASN A 92 -15.00 -31.11 -14.32
CA ASN A 92 -14.07 -31.36 -15.41
C ASN A 92 -13.14 -32.56 -15.12
N THR A 93 -13.70 -33.67 -14.64
CA THR A 93 -12.95 -34.88 -14.24
C THR A 93 -13.24 -36.05 -15.18
N GLN A 94 -12.40 -37.09 -15.15
CA GLN A 94 -12.56 -38.29 -15.99
C GLN A 94 -13.92 -38.98 -15.76
N GLU A 95 -14.39 -39.01 -14.51
CA GLU A 95 -15.75 -39.33 -14.14
C GLU A 95 -16.49 -38.04 -13.77
N PRO A 96 -17.58 -37.66 -14.46
CA PRO A 96 -18.30 -36.43 -14.18
C PRO A 96 -19.06 -36.54 -12.85
N HIS A 97 -18.83 -35.58 -11.96
CA HIS A 97 -19.53 -35.41 -10.68
C HIS A 97 -20.38 -34.13 -10.71
N LEU A 98 -21.35 -33.98 -9.80
CA LEU A 98 -22.13 -32.74 -9.70
C LEU A 98 -21.23 -31.59 -9.23
N HIS A 99 -21.33 -30.44 -9.89
CA HIS A 99 -20.59 -29.26 -9.50
C HIS A 99 -21.35 -28.45 -8.43
N ALA A 100 -20.63 -27.81 -7.51
CA ALA A 100 -21.24 -27.01 -6.44
C ALA A 100 -21.87 -25.69 -6.95
N HIS A 101 -21.33 -25.12 -8.03
CA HIS A 101 -21.87 -23.91 -8.68
C HIS A 101 -23.30 -24.09 -9.19
N SER A 102 -23.97 -22.96 -9.43
CA SER A 102 -25.39 -22.99 -9.84
C SER A 102 -25.72 -22.28 -11.12
N LEU A 103 -26.57 -22.90 -11.94
CA LEU A 103 -27.13 -22.24 -13.13
C LEU A 103 -28.22 -21.29 -12.69
N VAL A 104 -28.10 -20.02 -13.08
CA VAL A 104 -29.09 -18.97 -12.81
C VAL A 104 -29.59 -18.41 -14.13
N GLY A 105 -30.85 -18.01 -14.19
CA GLY A 105 -31.46 -17.57 -15.44
C GLY A 105 -32.97 -17.65 -15.40
N LYS A 106 -33.64 -17.18 -16.46
CA LYS A 106 -35.11 -17.13 -16.54
C LYS A 106 -35.79 -18.51 -16.46
N GLN A 107 -35.07 -19.56 -16.88
CA GLN A 107 -35.55 -20.94 -16.94
C GLN A 107 -34.82 -21.84 -15.93
N CYS A 108 -34.18 -21.24 -14.93
CA CYS A 108 -33.39 -21.96 -13.94
C CYS A 108 -34.11 -21.96 -12.58
N ASP A 109 -34.27 -23.14 -11.99
CA ASP A 109 -34.75 -23.32 -10.63
C ASP A 109 -33.76 -24.17 -9.83
N LYS A 110 -33.45 -23.76 -8.60
CA LYS A 110 -32.49 -24.40 -7.69
C LYS A 110 -31.18 -24.83 -8.36
N GLY A 111 -30.70 -24.00 -9.30
CA GLY A 111 -29.44 -24.18 -9.97
C GLY A 111 -29.43 -25.20 -11.12
N ILE A 112 -30.59 -25.64 -11.60
CA ILE A 112 -30.81 -26.50 -12.76
C ILE A 112 -31.61 -25.71 -13.79
N CYS A 113 -31.26 -25.76 -15.07
CA CYS A 113 -32.07 -25.15 -16.12
C CYS A 113 -33.03 -26.18 -16.69
N ILE A 114 -34.33 -25.88 -16.73
CA ILE A 114 -35.36 -26.73 -17.32
C ILE A 114 -36.02 -25.95 -18.45
N ALA A 115 -35.97 -26.51 -19.66
CA ALA A 115 -36.54 -25.88 -20.84
C ALA A 115 -37.36 -26.88 -21.65
N ASP A 116 -38.60 -26.50 -21.98
CA ASP A 116 -39.52 -27.33 -22.75
C ASP A 116 -39.43 -26.99 -24.24
N LEU A 117 -39.19 -28.01 -25.05
CA LEU A 117 -39.12 -27.95 -26.51
C LEU A 117 -40.52 -28.19 -27.09
N PRO A 118 -41.09 -27.24 -27.86
CA PRO A 118 -42.37 -27.43 -28.52
C PRO A 118 -42.25 -28.40 -29.70
N ALA A 119 -43.35 -29.08 -30.05
CA ALA A 119 -43.35 -30.17 -31.03
C ALA A 119 -42.93 -29.80 -32.48
N LYS A 120 -42.79 -28.50 -32.79
CA LYS A 120 -42.40 -28.01 -34.12
C LYS A 120 -40.89 -27.83 -34.28
N ASP A 121 -40.16 -27.72 -33.17
CA ASP A 121 -38.74 -27.39 -33.17
C ASP A 121 -37.92 -28.61 -32.72
N SER A 122 -36.79 -28.85 -33.36
CA SER A 122 -35.84 -29.90 -32.97
C SER A 122 -34.59 -29.34 -32.27
N ILE A 123 -34.49 -28.00 -32.15
CA ILE A 123 -33.32 -27.28 -31.63
C ILE A 123 -33.78 -26.37 -30.50
N ILE A 124 -33.05 -26.37 -29.40
CA ILE A 124 -33.23 -25.44 -28.29
C ILE A 124 -31.98 -24.58 -28.11
N SER A 125 -32.16 -23.31 -27.69
CA SER A 125 -31.08 -22.38 -27.37
C SER A 125 -31.22 -21.85 -25.95
N PHE A 126 -30.09 -21.58 -25.30
CA PHE A 126 -30.05 -21.15 -23.90
C PHE A 126 -29.41 -19.76 -23.71
N PRO A 127 -30.14 -18.66 -24.01
CA PRO A 127 -29.53 -17.32 -24.08
C PRO A 127 -29.25 -16.62 -22.74
N ASN A 128 -29.88 -17.05 -21.65
CA ASN A 128 -29.84 -16.36 -20.35
C ASN A 128 -29.26 -17.24 -19.24
N LEU A 129 -28.30 -18.10 -19.57
CA LEU A 129 -27.60 -18.93 -18.57
C LEU A 129 -26.49 -18.14 -17.89
N GLY A 130 -26.57 -17.96 -16.58
CA GLY A 130 -25.50 -17.48 -15.72
C GLY A 130 -24.94 -18.61 -14.86
N ILE A 131 -23.70 -18.46 -14.39
CA ILE A 131 -23.06 -19.39 -13.45
C ILE A 131 -22.81 -18.65 -12.14
N LEU A 132 -23.54 -19.06 -11.11
CA LEU A 132 -23.42 -18.60 -9.73
C LEU A 132 -22.25 -19.33 -9.05
N HIS A 133 -21.23 -18.55 -8.71
CA HIS A 133 -20.04 -18.98 -7.98
C HIS A 133 -20.38 -19.16 -6.49
N VAL A 134 -20.04 -20.32 -5.95
CA VAL A 134 -20.22 -20.65 -4.52
C VAL A 134 -18.96 -20.28 -3.75
N THR A 135 -19.11 -19.80 -2.51
CA THR A 135 -17.94 -19.49 -1.66
C THR A 135 -17.27 -20.78 -1.21
N LYS A 136 -15.93 -20.77 -1.06
CA LYS A 136 -15.17 -21.96 -0.65
C LYS A 136 -15.65 -22.58 0.68
N LYS A 137 -16.16 -21.75 1.61
CA LYS A 137 -16.72 -22.21 2.89
C LYS A 137 -18.03 -23.01 2.73
N ASN A 138 -18.82 -22.70 1.71
CA ASN A 138 -20.16 -23.26 1.54
C ASN A 138 -20.22 -24.42 0.52
N VAL A 139 -19.09 -24.80 -0.09
CA VAL A 139 -19.04 -25.85 -1.13
C VAL A 139 -19.62 -27.17 -0.63
N SER A 140 -19.20 -27.66 0.54
CA SER A 140 -19.67 -28.93 1.09
C SER A 140 -21.17 -28.96 1.32
N LYS A 141 -21.73 -27.90 1.95
CA LYS A 141 -23.17 -27.79 2.24
C LYS A 141 -23.99 -27.69 0.95
N THR A 142 -23.55 -26.84 0.01
CA THR A 142 -24.25 -26.64 -1.27
C THR A 142 -24.25 -27.94 -2.09
N LEU A 143 -23.13 -28.67 -2.10
CA LEU A 143 -23.02 -29.94 -2.82
C LEU A 143 -23.94 -31.03 -2.23
N GLU A 144 -24.08 -31.09 -0.92
CA GLU A 144 -25.01 -32.02 -0.24
C GLU A 144 -26.47 -31.74 -0.63
N GLU A 145 -26.89 -30.48 -0.59
CA GLU A 145 -28.23 -30.04 -1.01
C GLU A 145 -28.49 -30.39 -2.49
N ARG A 146 -27.49 -30.19 -3.34
CA ARG A 146 -27.52 -30.50 -4.77
C ARG A 146 -27.69 -31.99 -5.06
N MET A 147 -26.89 -32.83 -4.41
CA MET A 147 -26.99 -34.29 -4.56
C MET A 147 -28.34 -34.81 -4.06
N THR A 148 -28.86 -34.24 -2.97
CA THR A 148 -30.16 -34.60 -2.40
C THR A 148 -31.31 -34.25 -3.36
N GLU A 149 -31.29 -33.04 -3.93
CA GLU A 149 -32.33 -32.59 -4.87
C GLU A 149 -32.27 -33.37 -6.19
N ALA A 150 -31.07 -33.67 -6.69
CA ALA A 150 -30.90 -34.47 -7.90
C ALA A 150 -31.45 -35.90 -7.69
N TYR A 151 -31.24 -36.50 -6.51
CA TYR A 151 -31.81 -37.79 -6.14
C TYR A 151 -33.33 -37.74 -6.01
N ARG A 152 -33.87 -36.68 -5.40
CA ARG A 152 -35.31 -36.48 -5.28
C ARG A 152 -36.02 -36.35 -6.63
N MET A 153 -35.38 -35.70 -7.59
CA MET A 153 -35.94 -35.45 -8.93
C MET A 153 -35.62 -36.54 -9.97
N GLY A 154 -34.75 -37.50 -9.64
CA GLY A 154 -34.33 -38.56 -10.57
C GLY A 154 -33.39 -38.08 -11.69
N TYR A 155 -32.71 -36.94 -11.50
CA TYR A 155 -31.80 -36.32 -12.47
C TYR A 155 -30.33 -36.70 -12.27
N ASN A 156 -30.06 -37.81 -11.58
CA ASN A 156 -28.70 -38.29 -11.26
C ASN A 156 -28.02 -39.08 -12.38
N ASN A 157 -28.72 -39.34 -13.49
CA ASN A 157 -28.24 -40.30 -14.47
C ASN A 157 -27.22 -39.67 -15.42
N GLY A 158 -26.01 -40.23 -15.46
CA GLY A 158 -24.86 -39.69 -16.20
C GLY A 158 -23.81 -38.99 -15.33
N VAL A 159 -24.02 -38.94 -14.02
CA VAL A 159 -23.10 -38.37 -13.03
C VAL A 159 -22.87 -39.41 -11.94
N VAL A 160 -21.61 -39.61 -11.54
CA VAL A 160 -21.30 -40.51 -10.42
C VAL A 160 -21.49 -39.74 -9.11
N ILE A 161 -22.44 -40.14 -8.27
CA ILE A 161 -22.58 -39.56 -6.92
C ILE A 161 -21.85 -40.44 -5.93
N HIS A 162 -22.15 -41.74 -5.93
CA HIS A 162 -21.44 -42.76 -5.16
C HIS A 162 -21.86 -44.14 -5.68
N PRO A 163 -20.95 -45.11 -5.86
CA PRO A 163 -21.26 -46.42 -6.45
C PRO A 163 -22.41 -47.17 -5.74
N GLU A 164 -22.56 -46.98 -4.43
CA GLU A 164 -23.62 -47.60 -3.63
C GLU A 164 -24.96 -46.84 -3.68
N ILE A 165 -24.94 -45.52 -3.93
CA ILE A 165 -26.16 -44.70 -4.10
C ILE A 165 -26.75 -44.92 -5.48
N ASP A 166 -25.90 -45.13 -6.49
CA ASP A 166 -26.31 -45.39 -7.86
C ASP A 166 -26.95 -46.80 -8.02
N LEU A 167 -26.67 -47.73 -7.09
CA LEU A 167 -27.28 -49.06 -7.02
C LEU A 167 -28.52 -49.15 -6.09
N ALA A 168 -28.69 -48.25 -5.12
CA ALA A 168 -29.69 -48.37 -4.07
C ALA A 168 -30.92 -47.47 -4.28
N SER A 169 -32.12 -48.06 -4.25
CA SER A 169 -33.41 -47.33 -4.33
C SER A 169 -33.85 -46.62 -3.04
N LEU A 170 -32.98 -46.54 -2.02
CA LEU A 170 -33.27 -45.93 -0.71
C LEU A 170 -32.35 -44.72 -0.44
N LEU A 171 -32.96 -43.63 0.00
CA LEU A 171 -32.32 -42.34 0.26
C LEU A 171 -31.44 -42.43 1.52
N HIS A 172 -30.13 -42.56 1.33
CA HIS A 172 -29.16 -42.59 2.43
C HIS A 172 -28.54 -41.21 2.63
N ARG A 173 -29.23 -40.36 3.40
CA ARG A 173 -28.79 -38.98 3.71
C ARG A 173 -27.34 -38.90 4.23
N HIS A 174 -26.92 -39.87 5.04
CA HIS A 174 -25.55 -39.96 5.56
C HIS A 174 -24.50 -40.29 4.47
N LEU A 175 -24.84 -41.13 3.48
CA LEU A 175 -23.94 -41.45 2.37
C LEU A 175 -23.78 -40.25 1.42
N ILE A 176 -24.86 -39.50 1.17
CA ILE A 176 -24.83 -38.27 0.37
C ILE A 176 -23.94 -37.22 1.06
N ALA A 177 -24.11 -37.02 2.37
CA ALA A 177 -23.28 -36.08 3.14
C ALA A 177 -21.78 -36.47 3.12
N SER A 178 -21.49 -37.78 3.23
CA SER A 178 -20.11 -38.30 3.15
C SER A 178 -19.49 -38.09 1.76
N ALA A 179 -20.24 -38.43 0.70
CA ALA A 179 -19.81 -38.24 -0.68
C ALA A 179 -19.59 -36.75 -1.01
N ALA A 180 -20.52 -35.88 -0.60
CA ALA A 180 -20.40 -34.43 -0.75
C ALA A 180 -19.15 -33.89 -0.03
N HIS A 181 -18.87 -34.36 1.19
CA HIS A 181 -17.67 -33.95 1.92
C HIS A 181 -16.37 -34.38 1.21
N SER A 182 -16.31 -35.61 0.69
CA SER A 182 -15.14 -36.11 -0.05
C SER A 182 -14.92 -35.33 -1.35
N GLN A 183 -15.97 -35.22 -2.18
CA GLN A 183 -15.91 -34.54 -3.48
C GLN A 183 -15.67 -33.03 -3.34
N SER A 184 -16.10 -32.41 -2.24
CA SER A 184 -15.84 -30.97 -1.99
C SER A 184 -14.35 -30.62 -1.86
N LYS A 185 -13.49 -31.58 -1.46
CA LYS A 185 -12.06 -31.35 -1.28
C LYS A 185 -11.29 -31.32 -2.61
N GLU A 186 -11.75 -32.09 -3.58
CA GLU A 186 -11.12 -32.22 -4.91
C GLU A 186 -11.77 -31.29 -5.96
N MET A 187 -12.85 -30.59 -5.59
CA MET A 187 -13.63 -29.72 -6.47
C MET A 187 -12.84 -28.49 -6.93
N ASP A 188 -12.70 -28.33 -8.25
CA ASP A 188 -12.13 -27.13 -8.87
C ASP A 188 -13.22 -26.09 -9.15
N LEU A 189 -13.21 -24.98 -8.40
CA LEU A 189 -14.18 -23.89 -8.56
C LEU A 189 -13.90 -23.01 -9.78
N SER A 190 -12.78 -23.18 -10.47
CA SER A 190 -12.41 -22.35 -11.63
C SER A 190 -12.96 -22.87 -12.97
N VAL A 191 -13.46 -24.11 -13.01
CA VAL A 191 -13.89 -24.77 -14.25
C VAL A 191 -15.18 -25.56 -14.05
N VAL A 192 -16.10 -25.48 -15.02
CA VAL A 192 -17.34 -26.26 -15.02
C VAL A 192 -17.64 -26.80 -16.42
N ARG A 193 -18.49 -27.82 -16.52
CA ARG A 193 -19.07 -28.29 -17.79
C ARG A 193 -20.60 -28.29 -17.70
N LEU A 194 -21.28 -28.12 -18.83
CA LEU A 194 -22.73 -28.27 -18.93
C LEU A 194 -23.06 -29.70 -19.32
N MET A 195 -23.95 -30.35 -18.58
CA MET A 195 -24.52 -31.63 -18.94
C MET A 195 -25.96 -31.42 -19.41
N PHE A 196 -26.28 -31.90 -20.61
CA PHE A 196 -27.61 -31.83 -21.20
C PHE A 196 -28.28 -33.21 -21.18
N THR A 197 -29.47 -33.27 -20.60
CA THR A 197 -30.28 -34.50 -20.53
C THR A 197 -31.67 -34.21 -21.09
N ALA A 198 -32.13 -35.01 -22.06
CA ALA A 198 -33.47 -34.90 -22.64
C ALA A 198 -34.42 -35.95 -22.06
N PHE A 199 -35.66 -35.53 -21.81
CA PHE A 199 -36.78 -36.36 -21.40
C PHE A 199 -37.92 -36.25 -22.41
N LEU A 200 -38.32 -37.38 -22.98
CA LEU A 200 -39.42 -37.49 -23.91
C LEU A 200 -40.73 -37.82 -23.14
N PRO A 201 -41.89 -37.36 -23.64
CA PRO A 201 -43.18 -37.63 -23.04
C PRO A 201 -43.52 -39.11 -23.11
N ASP A 202 -44.19 -39.61 -22.08
CA ASP A 202 -44.78 -40.94 -21.99
C ASP A 202 -46.28 -40.91 -22.31
N SER A 203 -46.91 -42.09 -22.25
CA SER A 203 -48.33 -42.30 -22.52
C SER A 203 -49.26 -41.48 -21.59
N ASP A 204 -48.79 -41.14 -20.40
CA ASP A 204 -49.52 -40.34 -19.39
C ASP A 204 -49.26 -38.82 -19.52
N GLY A 205 -48.53 -38.38 -20.55
CA GLY A 205 -48.18 -36.97 -20.78
C GLY A 205 -47.04 -36.44 -19.88
N GLY A 206 -46.52 -37.25 -18.95
CA GLY A 206 -45.33 -36.94 -18.16
C GLY A 206 -44.01 -37.18 -18.93
N TYR A 207 -42.97 -36.42 -18.63
CA TYR A 207 -41.66 -36.54 -19.27
C TYR A 207 -40.75 -37.52 -18.51
N THR A 208 -40.86 -38.83 -18.78
CA THR A 208 -40.12 -39.89 -18.06
C THR A 208 -39.11 -40.63 -18.92
N ARG A 209 -39.26 -40.64 -20.26
CA ARG A 209 -38.38 -41.39 -21.16
C ARG A 209 -37.07 -40.62 -21.42
N ARG A 210 -35.99 -41.00 -20.76
CA ARG A 210 -34.69 -40.31 -20.84
C ARG A 210 -33.85 -40.71 -22.06
N LEU A 211 -33.07 -39.76 -22.58
CA LEU A 211 -31.98 -40.01 -23.54
C LEU A 211 -30.62 -39.97 -22.82
N ASP A 212 -29.58 -40.45 -23.51
CA ASP A 212 -28.20 -40.37 -23.00
C ASP A 212 -27.74 -38.91 -22.86
N ALA A 213 -27.11 -38.62 -21.73
CA ALA A 213 -26.63 -37.28 -21.41
C ALA A 213 -25.40 -36.91 -22.25
N VAL A 214 -25.32 -35.65 -22.69
CA VAL A 214 -24.17 -35.12 -23.44
C VAL A 214 -23.54 -33.98 -22.66
N ILE A 215 -22.22 -34.01 -22.54
CA ILE A 215 -21.44 -33.04 -21.78
C ILE A 215 -20.76 -32.06 -22.75
N SER A 216 -20.79 -30.78 -22.41
CA SER A 216 -20.13 -29.72 -23.16
C SER A 216 -18.62 -29.68 -22.95
N GLU A 217 -17.96 -28.86 -23.77
CA GLU A 217 -16.60 -28.41 -23.49
C GLU A 217 -16.50 -27.67 -22.13
N PRO A 218 -15.32 -27.66 -21.48
CA PRO A 218 -15.11 -26.95 -20.22
C PRO A 218 -15.23 -25.44 -20.39
N ILE A 219 -15.88 -24.83 -19.40
CA ILE A 219 -16.04 -23.38 -19.26
C ILE A 219 -15.17 -22.95 -18.10
N TYR A 220 -14.23 -22.06 -18.37
CA TYR A 220 -13.30 -21.54 -17.38
C TYR A 220 -13.73 -20.15 -16.92
N ASP A 221 -13.63 -19.90 -15.61
CA ASP A 221 -13.90 -18.59 -15.03
C ASP A 221 -12.81 -17.59 -15.42
N SER A 222 -13.19 -16.52 -16.13
CA SER A 222 -12.29 -15.43 -16.49
C SER A 222 -11.71 -14.67 -15.30
N LYS A 223 -12.31 -14.78 -14.10
CA LYS A 223 -11.73 -14.23 -12.86
C LYS A 223 -10.72 -15.15 -12.20
N ALA A 224 -10.66 -16.43 -12.57
CA ALA A 224 -9.66 -17.34 -12.07
C ALA A 224 -8.27 -16.96 -12.62
N PRO A 225 -7.22 -16.95 -11.80
CA PRO A 225 -5.90 -16.46 -12.21
C PRO A 225 -5.19 -17.36 -13.22
N ASN A 226 -5.55 -18.64 -13.29
CA ASN A 226 -5.08 -19.65 -14.24
C ASN A 226 -5.89 -19.71 -15.54
N ALA A 227 -7.02 -18.99 -15.62
CA ALA A 227 -7.89 -18.96 -16.80
C ALA A 227 -8.30 -17.54 -17.21
N SER A 228 -7.56 -16.54 -16.73
CA SER A 228 -7.72 -15.16 -17.15
C SER A 228 -7.43 -15.03 -18.64
N ASN A 229 -8.16 -14.16 -19.32
CA ASN A 229 -7.88 -13.88 -20.72
C ASN A 229 -6.58 -13.08 -20.81
N LEU A 230 -5.65 -13.52 -21.65
CA LEU A 230 -4.37 -12.85 -21.82
C LEU A 230 -4.54 -11.67 -22.78
N LYS A 231 -4.10 -10.48 -22.36
CA LYS A 231 -4.15 -9.29 -23.19
C LYS A 231 -2.98 -8.37 -22.93
N ILE A 232 -2.33 -7.94 -24.01
CA ILE A 232 -1.34 -6.86 -23.97
C ILE A 232 -2.10 -5.53 -24.03
N VAL A 233 -2.07 -4.77 -22.94
CA VAL A 233 -2.73 -3.47 -22.86
C VAL A 233 -1.88 -2.43 -23.59
N ARG A 234 -0.61 -2.30 -23.22
CA ARG A 234 0.32 -1.30 -23.77
C ARG A 234 1.75 -1.80 -23.70
N MET A 235 2.58 -1.36 -24.64
CA MET A 235 4.03 -1.54 -24.61
C MET A 235 4.68 -0.16 -24.69
N ASP A 236 5.78 0.06 -23.98
CA ASP A 236 6.53 1.31 -24.02
C ASP A 236 7.32 1.46 -25.34
N ARG A 237 7.87 0.36 -25.84
CA ARG A 237 8.61 0.25 -27.10
C ARG A 237 7.94 -0.78 -28.00
N THR A 238 7.65 -0.36 -29.23
CA THR A 238 7.12 -1.21 -30.30
C THR A 238 8.13 -1.44 -31.41
N ALA A 239 9.39 -1.07 -31.18
CA ALA A 239 10.50 -1.31 -32.09
C ALA A 239 11.82 -1.45 -31.31
N GLY A 240 12.78 -2.16 -31.90
CA GLY A 240 14.10 -2.37 -31.29
C GLY A 240 15.15 -2.92 -32.26
N CYS A 241 16.40 -3.00 -31.81
CA CYS A 241 17.51 -3.46 -32.65
C CYS A 241 17.48 -4.99 -32.88
N VAL A 242 17.87 -5.43 -34.08
CA VAL A 242 17.99 -6.87 -34.43
C VAL A 242 18.93 -7.67 -33.51
N THR A 243 19.86 -7.01 -32.83
CA THR A 243 20.77 -7.64 -31.86
C THR A 243 20.07 -8.08 -30.58
N GLY A 244 18.85 -7.60 -30.32
CA GLY A 244 18.10 -7.84 -29.09
C GLY A 244 18.78 -7.25 -27.84
N GLY A 245 18.23 -7.57 -26.67
CA GLY A 245 18.77 -7.18 -25.36
C GLY A 245 18.27 -5.83 -24.82
N GLU A 246 17.34 -5.18 -25.53
CA GLU A 246 16.73 -3.94 -25.09
C GLU A 246 15.60 -4.23 -24.09
N GLU A 247 15.55 -3.45 -23.01
CA GLU A 247 14.52 -3.57 -21.99
C GLU A 247 13.21 -2.91 -22.46
N VAL A 248 12.12 -3.67 -22.34
CA VAL A 248 10.76 -3.30 -22.76
C VAL A 248 9.82 -3.49 -21.58
N TYR A 249 8.99 -2.48 -21.34
CA TYR A 249 7.94 -2.47 -20.33
C TYR A 249 6.61 -2.80 -20.99
N LEU A 250 6.04 -3.94 -20.64
CA LEU A 250 4.77 -4.43 -21.17
C LEU A 250 3.71 -4.42 -20.07
N LEU A 251 2.66 -3.65 -20.27
CA LEU A 251 1.46 -3.64 -19.44
C LEU A 251 0.46 -4.65 -19.98
N CYS A 252 -0.05 -5.52 -19.11
CA CYS A 252 -0.96 -6.59 -19.45
C CYS A 252 -2.09 -6.74 -18.43
N ASP A 253 -3.12 -7.49 -18.82
CA ASP A 253 -4.11 -7.99 -17.86
C ASP A 253 -3.45 -9.00 -16.89
N LYS A 254 -4.19 -9.42 -15.86
CA LYS A 254 -3.66 -10.22 -14.75
C LYS A 254 -3.00 -11.53 -15.23
N VAL A 255 -1.69 -11.66 -14.98
CA VAL A 255 -0.88 -12.84 -15.29
C VAL A 255 -0.23 -13.46 -14.04
N GLN A 256 0.13 -14.74 -14.11
CA GLN A 256 0.91 -15.42 -13.08
C GLN A 256 2.39 -15.38 -13.43
N LYS A 257 3.25 -14.96 -12.48
CA LYS A 257 4.68 -14.75 -12.72
C LYS A 257 5.45 -15.99 -13.19
N ASP A 258 5.04 -17.18 -12.72
CA ASP A 258 5.74 -18.43 -13.00
C ASP A 258 5.25 -19.09 -14.32
N ASP A 259 4.03 -18.74 -14.74
CA ASP A 259 3.29 -19.36 -15.84
C ASP A 259 3.03 -18.38 -17.01
N ILE A 260 4.00 -17.50 -17.31
CA ILE A 260 3.87 -16.53 -18.41
C ILE A 260 5.15 -16.43 -19.23
N GLN A 261 5.00 -16.20 -20.52
CA GLN A 261 6.07 -15.94 -21.49
C GLN A 261 5.63 -14.86 -22.48
N VAL A 262 6.59 -14.09 -22.99
CA VAL A 262 6.38 -13.14 -24.08
C VAL A 262 6.95 -13.77 -25.36
N ARG A 263 6.08 -14.12 -26.31
CA ARG A 263 6.44 -14.79 -27.57
C ARG A 263 6.50 -13.77 -28.70
N PHE A 264 7.64 -13.71 -29.37
CA PHE A 264 7.88 -13.00 -30.62
C PHE A 264 7.84 -14.02 -31.75
N TYR A 265 7.11 -13.73 -32.82
CA TYR A 265 7.02 -14.64 -33.95
C TYR A 265 6.73 -13.92 -35.26
N GLU A 266 7.11 -14.56 -36.35
CA GLU A 266 6.86 -14.12 -37.73
C GLU A 266 6.09 -15.22 -38.46
N GLU A 267 5.03 -14.84 -39.19
CA GLU A 267 4.18 -15.75 -39.96
C GLU A 267 4.21 -15.34 -41.44
N ASP A 268 4.52 -16.32 -42.30
CA ASP A 268 4.38 -16.22 -43.77
C ASP A 268 3.20 -17.09 -44.24
N ASP A 269 2.86 -17.07 -45.53
CA ASP A 269 1.75 -17.83 -46.13
C ASP A 269 1.82 -19.37 -45.91
N ASN A 270 2.98 -19.90 -45.49
CA ASN A 270 3.20 -21.31 -45.18
C ASN A 270 3.28 -21.63 -43.67
N GLY A 271 3.01 -20.66 -42.78
CA GLY A 271 3.00 -20.81 -41.32
C GLY A 271 4.06 -19.97 -40.59
N VAL A 272 4.31 -20.29 -39.31
CA VAL A 272 5.27 -19.58 -38.45
C VAL A 272 6.70 -19.85 -38.90
N THR A 273 7.42 -18.83 -39.36
CA THR A 273 8.79 -18.95 -39.91
C THR A 273 9.89 -18.65 -38.91
N TRP A 274 9.57 -17.92 -37.84
CA TRP A 274 10.47 -17.66 -36.73
C TRP A 274 9.68 -17.52 -35.43
N GLU A 275 10.24 -18.04 -34.34
CA GLU A 275 9.76 -17.77 -32.99
C GLU A 275 10.92 -17.59 -32.01
N ALA A 276 10.76 -16.65 -31.08
CA ALA A 276 11.67 -16.42 -29.98
C ALA A 276 10.91 -15.89 -28.75
N PHE A 277 11.54 -15.95 -27.58
CA PHE A 277 10.94 -15.51 -26.33
C PHE A 277 11.70 -14.34 -25.74
N GLY A 278 10.97 -13.38 -25.18
CA GLY A 278 11.55 -12.32 -24.36
C GLY A 278 12.22 -12.91 -23.11
N ASP A 279 13.37 -12.35 -22.75
CA ASP A 279 14.16 -12.81 -21.60
C ASP A 279 13.76 -12.02 -20.35
N PHE A 280 13.25 -12.72 -19.34
CA PHE A 280 12.86 -12.16 -18.05
C PHE A 280 12.72 -13.26 -16.98
N SER A 281 12.88 -12.86 -15.72
CA SER A 281 12.68 -13.70 -14.55
C SER A 281 11.30 -13.48 -13.91
N PRO A 282 10.79 -14.41 -13.08
CA PRO A 282 9.52 -14.20 -12.36
C PRO A 282 9.52 -12.96 -11.44
N THR A 283 10.70 -12.45 -11.06
CA THR A 283 10.87 -11.19 -10.31
C THR A 283 10.51 -9.95 -11.11
N ASP A 284 10.64 -10.03 -12.45
CA ASP A 284 10.43 -8.91 -13.36
C ASP A 284 8.94 -8.73 -13.73
N VAL A 285 8.09 -9.65 -13.25
CA VAL A 285 6.64 -9.56 -13.32
C VAL A 285 6.12 -8.75 -12.14
N HIS A 286 5.90 -7.46 -12.36
CA HIS A 286 5.49 -6.52 -11.34
C HIS A 286 3.99 -6.62 -11.04
N ARG A 287 3.66 -7.10 -9.83
CA ARG A 287 2.31 -7.18 -9.26
C ARG A 287 1.26 -7.81 -10.21
N GLN A 288 1.65 -8.77 -11.06
CA GLN A 288 0.77 -9.48 -12.01
C GLN A 288 0.22 -8.66 -13.20
N PHE A 289 0.58 -7.38 -13.35
CA PHE A 289 0.01 -6.49 -14.38
C PHE A 289 1.05 -5.86 -15.31
N ALA A 290 2.33 -6.01 -15.00
CA ALA A 290 3.40 -5.53 -15.85
C ALA A 290 4.53 -6.56 -15.91
N ILE A 291 5.19 -6.63 -17.06
CA ILE A 291 6.34 -7.48 -17.31
C ILE A 291 7.44 -6.59 -17.88
N VAL A 292 8.59 -6.57 -17.21
CA VAL A 292 9.82 -5.99 -17.76
C VAL A 292 10.62 -7.14 -18.35
N PHE A 293 10.94 -7.06 -19.64
CA PHE A 293 11.70 -8.12 -20.31
C PHE A 293 12.68 -7.56 -21.33
N LYS A 294 13.66 -8.36 -21.72
CA LYS A 294 14.63 -8.03 -22.77
C LYS A 294 14.24 -8.65 -24.10
N THR A 295 14.30 -7.87 -25.18
CA THR A 295 13.93 -8.33 -26.52
C THR A 295 14.85 -9.47 -26.98
N PRO A 296 14.30 -10.53 -27.63
CA PRO A 296 15.12 -11.57 -28.20
C PRO A 296 15.92 -11.07 -29.41
N LYS A 297 16.96 -11.82 -29.76
CA LYS A 297 17.72 -11.58 -31.00
C LYS A 297 16.88 -11.99 -32.20
N TYR A 298 16.84 -11.15 -33.23
CA TYR A 298 16.20 -11.54 -34.49
C TYR A 298 17.05 -12.58 -35.24
N ARG A 299 16.41 -13.44 -36.04
CA ARG A 299 17.06 -14.55 -36.78
C ARG A 299 18.24 -14.05 -37.61
N ASP A 300 18.04 -12.96 -38.34
CA ASP A 300 19.02 -12.37 -39.23
C ASP A 300 19.56 -11.04 -38.69
N GLN A 301 20.79 -11.05 -38.17
CA GLN A 301 21.41 -9.85 -37.58
C GLN A 301 21.90 -8.83 -38.63
N ASN A 302 22.04 -9.25 -39.90
CA ASN A 302 22.50 -8.40 -41.00
C ASN A 302 21.33 -7.82 -41.82
N LEU A 303 20.29 -7.37 -41.13
CA LEU A 303 19.10 -6.80 -41.75
C LEU A 303 19.45 -5.50 -42.49
N GLN A 304 18.86 -5.26 -43.66
CA GLN A 304 19.05 -4.02 -44.44
C GLN A 304 17.84 -3.08 -44.39
N LYS A 305 16.66 -3.62 -44.11
CA LYS A 305 15.39 -2.90 -44.01
C LYS A 305 14.67 -3.34 -42.74
N PRO A 306 13.92 -2.45 -42.06
CA PRO A 306 13.17 -2.83 -40.87
C PRO A 306 12.12 -3.91 -41.20
N ILE A 307 11.93 -4.85 -40.28
CA ILE A 307 10.97 -5.96 -40.42
C ILE A 307 9.99 -5.96 -39.25
N SER A 308 8.72 -6.24 -39.52
CA SER A 308 7.66 -6.24 -38.50
C SER A 308 7.30 -7.68 -38.13
N VAL A 309 7.43 -7.99 -36.85
CA VAL A 309 7.07 -9.27 -36.24
C VAL A 309 5.87 -9.08 -35.31
N CYS A 310 5.27 -10.17 -34.87
CA CYS A 310 4.17 -10.17 -33.91
C CYS A 310 4.68 -10.52 -32.50
N VAL A 311 4.09 -9.88 -31.49
CA VAL A 311 4.33 -10.10 -30.07
C VAL A 311 3.04 -10.49 -29.39
N GLN A 312 3.05 -11.57 -28.64
CA GLN A 312 1.90 -12.03 -27.87
C GLN A 312 2.34 -12.59 -26.53
N LEU A 313 1.46 -12.53 -25.54
CA LEU A 313 1.61 -13.25 -24.29
C LEU A 313 1.21 -14.70 -24.50
N LYS A 314 1.96 -15.62 -23.89
CA LYS A 314 1.69 -17.05 -23.94
C LYS A 314 1.81 -17.65 -22.54
N ARG A 315 0.77 -18.35 -22.07
CA ARG A 315 0.80 -19.11 -20.80
C ARG A 315 1.53 -20.45 -21.02
N LYS A 316 2.35 -20.89 -20.07
CA LYS A 316 3.18 -22.11 -20.23
C LYS A 316 2.35 -23.38 -20.02
N SER A 317 1.37 -23.34 -19.12
CA SER A 317 0.56 -24.50 -18.73
C SER A 317 -0.37 -25.00 -19.83
N ASP A 318 -1.16 -24.10 -20.44
CA ASP A 318 -2.20 -24.43 -21.43
C ASP A 318 -1.91 -23.93 -22.85
N ASN A 319 -0.76 -23.28 -23.06
CA ASN A 319 -0.37 -22.63 -24.32
C ASN A 319 -1.38 -21.58 -24.83
N GLU A 320 -2.22 -21.02 -23.96
CA GLU A 320 -3.13 -19.94 -24.32
C GLU A 320 -2.35 -18.69 -24.73
N THR A 321 -2.85 -17.96 -25.74
CA THR A 321 -2.18 -16.78 -26.31
C THR A 321 -3.08 -15.56 -26.29
N SER A 322 -2.48 -14.37 -26.17
CA SER A 322 -3.18 -13.09 -26.33
C SER A 322 -3.32 -12.72 -27.81
N GLU A 323 -4.18 -11.73 -28.09
CA GLU A 323 -4.16 -11.06 -29.40
C GLU A 323 -2.74 -10.51 -29.69
N PRO A 324 -2.21 -10.72 -30.93
CA PRO A 324 -0.87 -10.30 -31.28
C PRO A 324 -0.78 -8.78 -31.48
N LYS A 325 0.35 -8.20 -31.09
CA LYS A 325 0.72 -6.80 -31.35
C LYS A 325 1.95 -6.71 -32.25
N PRO A 326 1.98 -5.76 -33.20
CA PRO A 326 3.13 -5.59 -34.08
C PRO A 326 4.34 -5.02 -33.31
N PHE A 327 5.53 -5.50 -33.63
CA PHE A 327 6.82 -5.01 -33.15
C PHE A 327 7.83 -4.97 -34.30
N THR A 328 8.57 -3.87 -34.45
CA THR A 328 9.47 -3.67 -35.60
C THR A 328 10.94 -3.78 -35.22
N TYR A 329 11.66 -4.72 -35.82
CA TYR A 329 13.11 -4.83 -35.70
C TYR A 329 13.81 -3.92 -36.72
N HIS A 330 14.79 -3.12 -36.26
CA HIS A 330 15.60 -2.25 -37.11
C HIS A 330 17.06 -2.73 -37.22
N PRO A 331 17.73 -2.47 -38.35
CA PRO A 331 19.11 -2.89 -38.56
C PRO A 331 20.08 -2.19 -37.59
N GLN A 332 21.22 -2.85 -37.33
CA GLN A 332 22.27 -2.30 -36.46
C GLN A 332 23.01 -1.17 -37.17
N ILE A 333 22.95 0.06 -36.64
CA ILE A 333 23.75 1.19 -37.13
C ILE A 333 25.17 1.02 -36.58
N ILE A 334 26.04 0.34 -37.34
CA ILE A 334 27.47 0.26 -37.00
C ILE A 334 28.15 1.52 -37.52
N ASP A 335 28.41 2.48 -36.63
CA ASP A 335 29.23 3.64 -36.95
C ASP A 335 30.70 3.21 -37.09
N LYS A 336 31.11 2.96 -38.34
CA LYS A 336 32.46 2.46 -38.67
C LYS A 336 33.56 3.48 -38.34
N GLU A 337 33.23 4.74 -38.13
CA GLU A 337 34.18 5.85 -37.95
C GLU A 337 34.71 5.92 -36.51
N GLU A 338 33.87 5.70 -35.50
CA GLU A 338 34.29 5.73 -34.08
C GLU A 338 35.18 4.53 -33.70
N VAL A 339 34.92 3.35 -34.31
CA VAL A 339 35.74 2.14 -34.12
C VAL A 339 37.15 2.34 -34.68
N GLN A 340 37.30 3.06 -35.79
CA GLN A 340 38.62 3.42 -36.33
C GLN A 340 39.34 4.42 -35.44
N ARG A 341 38.63 5.38 -34.85
CA ARG A 341 39.19 6.37 -33.91
C ARG A 341 39.76 5.71 -32.65
N LYS A 342 39.12 4.65 -32.14
CA LYS A 342 39.63 3.87 -30.98
C LYS A 342 40.86 3.02 -31.33
N ARG A 343 41.02 2.59 -32.58
CA ARG A 343 42.22 1.86 -33.05
C ARG A 343 43.43 2.77 -33.31
N GLN A 344 43.24 4.08 -33.42
CA GLN A 344 44.31 5.05 -33.76
C GLN A 344 45.01 5.72 -32.55
N LYS A 345 44.65 5.40 -31.29
CA LYS A 345 45.40 5.92 -30.14
C LYS A 345 46.76 5.22 -30.00
N THR A 346 47.81 5.82 -30.57
CA THR A 346 49.22 5.51 -30.29
C THR A 346 49.62 5.93 -28.87
N LEU A 347 50.41 5.10 -28.19
CA LEU A 347 50.96 5.32 -26.84
C LEU A 347 51.84 6.59 -26.75
N PRO A 348 51.89 7.26 -25.58
CA PRO A 348 52.73 8.45 -25.38
C PRO A 348 54.21 8.07 -25.17
N ASN A 349 55.10 8.77 -25.88
CA ASN A 349 56.55 8.65 -25.83
C ASN A 349 57.13 9.12 -24.48
N PHE A 350 58.02 8.32 -23.89
CA PHE A 350 58.99 8.78 -22.88
C PHE A 350 60.09 9.62 -23.55
N PRO A 351 60.53 10.76 -22.97
CA PRO A 351 61.66 11.49 -23.51
C PRO A 351 62.95 10.94 -22.89
N ASP A 352 63.83 10.35 -23.71
CA ASP A 352 65.24 10.29 -23.36
C ASP A 352 66.16 10.38 -24.60
N CYS A 353 67.09 11.32 -24.48
CA CYS A 353 68.44 11.37 -25.03
C CYS A 353 68.72 10.92 -26.47
N GLY A 354 69.03 11.91 -27.32
CA GLY A 354 70.29 11.95 -28.08
C GLY A 354 70.38 11.13 -29.36
N GLY A 355 70.79 11.79 -30.45
CA GLY A 355 71.45 11.11 -31.57
C GLY A 355 70.89 11.42 -32.94
N ALA A 356 71.51 12.41 -33.58
CA ALA A 356 71.88 12.45 -34.99
C ALA A 356 71.11 11.58 -36.02
N GLY A 357 70.65 12.25 -37.07
CA GLY A 357 70.95 11.79 -38.42
C GLY A 357 69.77 11.62 -39.36
N GLY A 358 69.76 12.47 -40.39
CA GLY A 358 69.52 11.98 -41.76
C GLY A 358 68.09 12.03 -42.29
N GLY A 359 67.73 13.18 -42.86
CA GLY A 359 67.59 13.31 -44.32
C GLY A 359 66.36 12.69 -45.02
N GLY A 360 65.75 13.50 -45.90
CA GLY A 360 64.92 13.03 -47.02
C GLY A 360 63.45 13.39 -46.86
N SER A 361 63.00 14.63 -47.14
CA SER A 361 62.79 15.19 -48.49
C SER A 361 61.64 14.53 -49.24
N MET A 362 60.53 15.26 -49.41
CA MET A 362 59.99 15.71 -50.72
C MET A 362 58.45 15.81 -50.74
N TYR A 363 57.97 17.04 -51.01
CA TYR A 363 56.94 17.45 -52.00
C TYR A 363 55.57 16.71 -52.01
N ARG A 364 54.39 17.30 -52.26
CA ARG A 364 53.92 18.59 -52.81
C ARG A 364 52.38 18.57 -52.72
N GLY A 365 51.76 19.71 -52.40
CA GLY A 365 50.64 20.36 -53.11
C GLY A 365 49.35 19.57 -53.42
N GLY A 366 48.13 20.12 -53.35
CA GLY A 366 47.65 21.49 -53.23
C GLY A 366 46.30 21.62 -53.95
N GLY A 367 45.39 22.48 -53.45
CA GLY A 367 44.21 23.04 -54.14
C GLY A 367 42.95 22.14 -54.21
N GLY A 368 41.71 22.62 -54.10
CA GLY A 368 41.16 23.98 -53.96
C GLY A 368 39.71 24.05 -54.51
N GLY A 369 38.85 24.84 -53.83
CA GLY A 369 37.64 25.53 -54.32
C GLY A 369 36.40 24.71 -54.76
N SER A 370 35.16 25.20 -54.86
CA SER A 370 34.43 26.45 -54.52
C SER A 370 32.96 26.29 -55.01
N THR A 371 32.08 27.28 -54.73
CA THR A 371 30.72 27.60 -55.27
C THR A 371 29.52 27.21 -54.36
N MET A 372 28.80 28.11 -53.67
CA MET A 372 27.81 29.18 -54.05
C MET A 372 26.60 28.63 -54.84
N GLY A 373 25.31 28.85 -54.55
CA GLY A 373 24.55 29.63 -53.56
C GLY A 373 23.05 29.63 -53.96
N GLY A 374 22.11 29.97 -53.04
CA GLY A 374 20.72 30.30 -53.37
C GLY A 374 19.65 30.00 -52.30
N GLY A 375 19.06 31.05 -51.71
CA GLY A 375 17.72 31.03 -51.07
C GLY A 375 16.80 32.06 -51.77
N PRO A 376 15.61 32.49 -51.26
CA PRO A 376 14.85 32.09 -50.05
C PRO A 376 13.29 31.97 -50.25
N GLY A 377 12.50 31.64 -49.20
CA GLY A 377 11.02 31.82 -49.19
C GLY A 377 10.19 31.20 -48.05
N THR A 378 10.09 31.90 -46.90
CA THR A 378 8.94 32.14 -45.95
C THR A 378 7.83 31.07 -45.70
N GLY A 379 7.36 30.73 -44.48
CA GLY A 379 7.69 31.19 -43.12
C GLY A 379 6.85 30.59 -41.95
N GLY A 380 7.43 30.62 -40.73
CA GLY A 380 6.83 30.87 -39.39
C GLY A 380 6.10 29.76 -38.58
N PRO A 381 6.11 29.78 -37.23
CA PRO A 381 7.17 30.17 -36.29
C PRO A 381 7.49 29.07 -35.25
N GLY A 382 8.76 28.91 -34.86
CA GLY A 382 9.15 28.02 -33.75
C GLY A 382 10.67 27.89 -33.64
N ASP A 383 11.16 28.13 -32.43
CA ASP A 383 12.53 27.84 -31.93
C ASP A 383 13.64 28.86 -32.28
N GLN A 384 13.95 29.73 -31.31
CA GLN A 384 15.14 30.59 -31.34
C GLN A 384 16.38 29.78 -30.93
N THR A 385 16.99 29.09 -31.89
CA THR A 385 18.36 28.58 -31.75
C THR A 385 19.35 29.71 -32.05
N LEU A 386 19.93 30.29 -31.00
CA LEU A 386 21.06 31.22 -31.09
C LEU A 386 22.29 30.51 -31.67
N SER A 387 22.65 30.84 -32.91
CA SER A 387 23.93 30.43 -33.52
C SER A 387 25.09 31.17 -32.83
N ILE A 388 25.85 30.46 -31.99
CA ILE A 388 27.04 30.98 -31.30
C ILE A 388 28.20 31.05 -32.30
N THR A 389 28.75 32.25 -32.55
CA THR A 389 29.97 32.43 -33.36
C THR A 389 31.23 32.17 -32.52
N PRO A 390 32.34 31.67 -33.12
CA PRO A 390 33.59 31.38 -32.39
C PRO A 390 34.19 32.59 -31.64
N SER A 391 34.03 33.80 -32.17
CA SER A 391 34.52 35.04 -31.56
C SER A 391 33.80 35.44 -30.27
N LEU A 392 32.53 35.07 -30.12
CA LEU A 392 31.73 35.33 -28.92
C LEU A 392 32.15 34.41 -27.76
N LEU A 393 32.57 33.19 -28.07
CA LEU A 393 33.05 32.21 -27.08
C LEU A 393 34.36 32.67 -26.42
N GLU A 394 35.28 33.21 -27.22
CA GLU A 394 36.60 33.70 -26.78
C GLU A 394 36.47 34.88 -25.81
N SER A 395 35.57 35.83 -26.11
CA SER A 395 35.30 36.99 -25.25
C SER A 395 34.73 36.61 -23.87
N ARG A 396 33.88 35.56 -23.81
CA ARG A 396 33.30 35.07 -22.55
C ARG A 396 34.33 34.37 -21.67
N LEU A 397 35.26 33.62 -22.27
CA LEU A 397 36.32 32.93 -21.53
C LEU A 397 37.30 33.93 -20.89
N VAL A 398 37.65 35.00 -21.60
CA VAL A 398 38.50 36.07 -21.06
C VAL A 398 37.81 36.77 -19.88
N ALA A 399 36.54 37.14 -20.03
CA ALA A 399 35.78 37.76 -18.94
C ALA A 399 35.65 36.85 -17.70
N LEU A 400 35.51 35.54 -17.89
CA LEU A 400 35.51 34.56 -16.79
C LEU A 400 36.89 34.51 -16.10
N ALA A 401 37.97 34.46 -16.88
CA ALA A 401 39.33 34.41 -16.36
C ALA A 401 39.69 35.68 -15.57
N GLU A 402 39.30 36.86 -16.07
CA GLU A 402 39.46 38.13 -15.35
C GLU A 402 38.71 38.13 -14.01
N ARG A 403 37.47 37.64 -14.01
CA ARG A 403 36.64 37.57 -12.79
C ARG A 403 37.23 36.60 -11.76
N GLN A 404 37.78 35.47 -12.20
CA GLN A 404 38.48 34.51 -11.34
C GLN A 404 39.81 35.08 -10.80
N ALA A 405 40.59 35.76 -11.62
CA ALA A 405 41.83 36.41 -11.21
C ALA A 405 41.56 37.52 -10.18
N HIS A 406 40.50 38.32 -10.38
CA HIS A 406 40.08 39.34 -9.43
C HIS A 406 39.66 38.73 -8.09
N ALA A 407 38.93 37.63 -8.10
CA ALA A 407 38.52 36.93 -6.88
C ALA A 407 39.72 36.35 -6.10
N LEU A 408 40.67 35.74 -6.80
CA LEU A 408 41.94 35.27 -6.21
C LEU A 408 42.73 36.42 -5.57
N PHE A 409 42.77 37.57 -6.24
CA PHE A 409 43.41 38.77 -5.70
C PHE A 409 42.70 39.27 -4.42
N GLN A 410 41.37 39.38 -4.43
CA GLN A 410 40.59 39.79 -3.26
C GLN A 410 40.78 38.81 -2.08
N TYR A 411 40.84 37.50 -2.36
CA TYR A 411 41.15 36.49 -1.35
C TYR A 411 42.55 36.69 -0.76
N SER A 412 43.57 36.97 -1.59
CA SER A 412 44.94 37.18 -1.10
C SER A 412 45.07 38.38 -0.15
N LEU A 413 44.21 39.39 -0.30
CA LEU A 413 44.18 40.59 0.53
C LEU A 413 43.36 40.39 1.81
N SER A 414 42.22 39.70 1.71
CA SER A 414 41.22 39.60 2.80
C SER A 414 41.35 38.32 3.63
N GLY A 415 41.91 37.24 3.06
CA GLY A 415 41.85 35.89 3.62
C GLY A 415 40.45 35.27 3.61
N ASP A 416 39.44 35.95 3.06
CA ASP A 416 38.04 35.55 3.13
C ASP A 416 37.66 34.59 2.01
N VAL A 417 37.41 33.33 2.35
CA VAL A 417 37.04 32.26 1.40
C VAL A 417 35.77 32.60 0.61
N ARG A 418 34.90 33.46 1.14
CA ARG A 418 33.68 33.92 0.46
C ARG A 418 33.99 34.64 -0.87
N ALA A 419 35.10 35.36 -0.95
CA ALA A 419 35.54 36.04 -2.16
C ALA A 419 35.90 35.06 -3.30
N LEU A 420 36.39 33.86 -2.95
CA LEU A 420 36.70 32.77 -3.88
C LEU A 420 35.46 32.02 -4.36
N LEU A 421 34.46 31.87 -3.48
CA LEU A 421 33.22 31.13 -3.78
C LEU A 421 32.23 31.95 -4.61
N ALA A 422 32.18 33.28 -4.43
CA ALA A 422 31.24 34.15 -5.13
C ALA A 422 31.27 34.05 -6.69
N PRO A 423 32.43 33.96 -7.37
CA PRO A 423 32.51 33.72 -8.81
C PRO A 423 32.25 32.26 -9.20
N GLN A 424 32.39 31.31 -8.26
CA GLN A 424 32.23 29.87 -8.47
C GLN A 424 30.80 29.37 -8.20
N ARG A 425 29.81 30.28 -8.19
CA ARG A 425 28.39 29.96 -8.01
C ARG A 425 27.90 28.72 -8.79
N PRO A 426 28.26 28.50 -10.07
CA PRO A 426 27.81 27.31 -10.82
C PRO A 426 28.32 25.97 -10.25
N LEU A 427 29.39 25.97 -9.46
CA LEU A 427 29.87 24.76 -8.79
C LEU A 427 29.05 24.44 -7.53
N MET A 428 28.39 25.44 -6.93
CA MET A 428 27.55 25.23 -5.76
C MET A 428 26.26 24.46 -6.10
N THR A 429 25.82 24.53 -7.36
CA THR A 429 24.66 23.81 -7.92
C THR A 429 25.02 22.43 -8.49
N ALA A 430 26.30 22.09 -8.59
CA ALA A 430 26.71 20.78 -9.10
C ALA A 430 26.28 19.68 -8.12
N GLN A 431 25.60 18.68 -8.64
CA GLN A 431 25.16 17.50 -7.91
C GLN A 431 26.08 16.32 -8.20
N ASP A 432 26.30 15.47 -7.20
CA ASP A 432 26.99 14.19 -7.38
C ASP A 432 26.05 13.10 -7.93
N ASP A 433 26.51 11.84 -7.98
CA ASP A 433 25.74 10.69 -8.48
C ASP A 433 24.46 10.40 -7.67
N ASN A 434 24.32 10.96 -6.45
CA ASN A 434 23.14 10.81 -5.59
C ASN A 434 22.23 12.05 -5.62
N GLY A 435 22.57 13.06 -6.43
CA GLY A 435 21.87 14.33 -6.44
C GLY A 435 22.32 15.28 -5.30
N ASP A 436 23.36 14.96 -4.53
CA ASP A 436 23.80 15.78 -3.40
C ASP A 436 24.65 16.97 -3.88
N THR A 437 24.26 18.19 -3.49
CA THR A 437 25.05 19.40 -3.74
C THR A 437 26.19 19.52 -2.71
N GLY A 438 27.13 20.44 -2.95
CA GLY A 438 28.17 20.76 -1.95
C GLY A 438 27.60 21.14 -0.56
N LEU A 439 26.39 21.70 -0.51
CA LEU A 439 25.69 21.98 0.74
C LEU A 439 25.22 20.69 1.43
N HIS A 440 24.65 19.73 0.70
CA HIS A 440 24.28 18.41 1.25
C HIS A 440 25.51 17.70 1.84
N LEU A 441 26.60 17.63 1.08
CA LEU A 441 27.84 16.99 1.52
C LEU A 441 28.43 17.65 2.77
N SER A 442 28.36 18.98 2.87
CA SER A 442 28.82 19.70 4.07
C SER A 442 28.00 19.36 5.32
N VAL A 443 26.69 19.13 5.18
CA VAL A 443 25.81 18.67 6.27
C VAL A 443 26.09 17.21 6.60
N ILE A 444 26.18 16.33 5.60
CA ILE A 444 26.46 14.88 5.79
C ILE A 444 27.77 14.68 6.55
N HIS A 445 28.80 15.46 6.24
CA HIS A 445 30.10 15.41 6.90
C HIS A 445 30.21 16.29 8.16
N SER A 446 29.10 16.87 8.63
CA SER A 446 29.03 17.71 9.84
C SER A 446 30.03 18.88 9.86
N ARG A 447 30.25 19.51 8.70
CA ARG A 447 31.15 20.66 8.54
C ARG A 447 30.39 21.97 8.69
N THR A 448 30.10 22.35 9.94
CA THR A 448 29.33 23.55 10.30
C THR A 448 29.87 24.84 9.67
N ASP A 449 31.19 25.03 9.70
CA ASP A 449 31.84 26.26 9.17
C ASP A 449 31.71 26.37 7.66
N SER A 450 31.71 25.22 6.97
CA SER A 450 31.48 25.17 5.52
C SER A 450 30.04 25.52 5.20
N VAL A 451 29.06 24.99 5.94
CA VAL A 451 27.65 25.36 5.76
C VAL A 451 27.45 26.85 5.97
N THR A 452 27.92 27.43 7.07
CA THR A 452 27.74 28.86 7.36
C THR A 452 28.37 29.74 6.28
N THR A 453 29.57 29.39 5.81
CA THR A 453 30.26 30.12 4.74
C THR A 453 29.49 30.03 3.41
N LEU A 454 29.08 28.82 3.00
CA LEU A 454 28.33 28.59 1.77
C LEU A 454 27.00 29.34 1.80
N THR A 455 26.26 29.24 2.90
CA THR A 455 24.97 29.89 3.08
C THR A 455 25.08 31.41 3.05
N GLN A 456 26.09 32.01 3.70
CA GLN A 456 26.34 33.45 3.63
C GLN A 456 26.62 33.94 2.20
N VAL A 457 27.37 33.17 1.41
CA VAL A 457 27.65 33.50 0.00
C VAL A 457 26.37 33.43 -0.83
N ILE A 458 25.52 32.43 -0.58
CA ILE A 458 24.24 32.27 -1.28
C ILE A 458 23.29 33.43 -0.95
N SER A 459 23.17 33.82 0.32
CA SER A 459 22.34 34.97 0.74
C SER A 459 22.83 36.31 0.17
N ALA A 460 24.14 36.47 -0.06
CA ALA A 460 24.72 37.69 -0.61
C ALA A 460 24.53 37.86 -2.14
N LEU A 461 24.14 36.79 -2.86
CA LEU A 461 24.02 36.78 -4.31
C LEU A 461 22.64 36.25 -4.74
N PRO A 462 21.62 37.11 -4.94
CA PRO A 462 20.31 36.68 -5.41
C PRO A 462 20.41 36.08 -6.82
N GLY A 463 19.65 35.03 -7.15
CA GLY A 463 19.54 34.52 -8.52
C GLY A 463 19.16 33.05 -8.69
N GLU A 464 19.52 32.17 -7.76
CA GLU A 464 19.23 30.72 -7.80
C GLU A 464 19.10 30.18 -6.37
N ASP A 465 18.05 29.39 -6.14
CA ASP A 465 17.69 28.83 -4.83
C ASP A 465 18.46 27.53 -4.53
N VAL A 466 19.78 27.66 -4.38
CA VAL A 466 20.70 26.53 -4.13
C VAL A 466 20.44 25.88 -2.76
N VAL A 467 19.96 26.67 -1.79
CA VAL A 467 19.68 26.21 -0.42
C VAL A 467 18.58 25.16 -0.41
N ASN A 468 17.63 25.26 -1.34
CA ASN A 468 16.45 24.40 -1.43
C ASN A 468 16.53 23.33 -2.52
N MET A 469 17.70 23.14 -3.14
CA MET A 469 17.89 22.03 -4.08
C MET A 469 17.69 20.69 -3.36
N ARG A 470 17.08 19.75 -4.08
CA ARG A 470 16.76 18.41 -3.57
C ARG A 470 17.70 17.37 -4.19
N ASN A 471 18.12 16.40 -3.40
CA ASN A 471 18.80 15.21 -3.90
C ASN A 471 17.80 14.17 -4.47
N ASP A 472 18.29 12.99 -4.88
CA ASP A 472 17.45 11.93 -5.48
C ASP A 472 16.40 11.35 -4.52
N LEU A 473 16.57 11.55 -3.22
CA LEU A 473 15.59 11.22 -2.18
C LEU A 473 14.58 12.36 -1.92
N TYR A 474 14.61 13.41 -2.75
CA TYR A 474 13.83 14.63 -2.60
C TYR A 474 14.15 15.41 -1.31
N GLN A 475 15.28 15.13 -0.67
CA GLN A 475 15.67 15.79 0.59
C GLN A 475 16.43 17.07 0.28
N THR A 476 16.13 18.12 1.02
CA THR A 476 16.93 19.36 1.03
C THR A 476 18.04 19.26 2.10
N PRO A 477 19.05 20.13 2.07
CA PRO A 477 20.07 20.21 3.12
C PRO A 477 19.47 20.39 4.52
N LEU A 478 18.33 21.08 4.63
CA LEU A 478 17.59 21.23 5.89
C LEU A 478 17.04 19.90 6.41
N HIS A 479 16.49 19.05 5.53
CA HIS A 479 16.04 17.70 5.91
C HIS A 479 17.21 16.88 6.48
N LEU A 480 18.37 16.91 5.82
CA LEU A 480 19.55 16.20 6.28
C LEU A 480 20.09 16.75 7.62
N ALA A 481 20.03 18.07 7.83
CA ALA A 481 20.46 18.69 9.08
C ALA A 481 19.59 18.24 10.27
N VAL A 482 18.29 18.08 10.04
CA VAL A 482 17.35 17.55 11.04
C VAL A 482 17.61 16.07 11.30
N VAL A 483 17.75 15.25 10.26
CA VAL A 483 18.02 13.80 10.39
C VAL A 483 19.33 13.54 11.12
N THR A 484 20.34 14.39 10.91
CA THR A 484 21.66 14.30 11.56
C THR A 484 21.73 15.02 12.90
N GLN A 485 20.63 15.59 13.40
CA GLN A 485 20.54 16.27 14.71
C GLN A 485 21.48 17.48 14.88
N GLN A 486 21.78 18.20 13.80
CA GLN A 486 22.72 19.33 13.82
C GLN A 486 22.00 20.68 14.04
N LYS A 487 21.75 21.04 15.30
CA LYS A 487 20.99 22.24 15.69
C LYS A 487 21.57 23.55 15.13
N SER A 488 22.89 23.72 15.19
CA SER A 488 23.58 24.93 14.68
C SER A 488 23.50 25.08 13.16
N VAL A 489 23.49 23.96 12.44
CA VAL A 489 23.35 23.91 10.97
C VAL A 489 21.93 24.29 10.57
N VAL A 490 20.92 23.84 11.31
CA VAL A 490 19.52 24.24 11.10
C VAL A 490 19.38 25.75 11.18
N ASP A 491 19.90 26.41 12.22
CA ASP A 491 19.84 27.86 12.33
C ASP A 491 20.56 28.57 11.18
N ALA A 492 21.73 28.07 10.79
CA ALA A 492 22.49 28.63 9.68
C ALA A 492 21.72 28.54 8.35
N LEU A 493 21.10 27.39 8.07
CA LEU A 493 20.30 27.18 6.86
C LEU A 493 19.01 28.02 6.86
N MET A 494 18.32 28.12 8.00
CA MET A 494 17.11 28.94 8.14
C MET A 494 17.41 30.43 7.96
N MET A 495 18.48 30.95 8.57
CA MET A 495 18.96 32.32 8.31
C MET A 495 19.40 32.53 6.85
N GLY A 496 19.77 31.44 6.17
CA GLY A 496 20.14 31.39 4.77
C GLY A 496 19.01 31.48 3.76
N GLY A 497 17.76 31.42 4.21
CA GLY A 497 16.58 31.34 3.33
C GLY A 497 16.17 29.91 2.96
N ALA A 498 16.54 28.90 3.75
CA ALA A 498 15.99 27.55 3.57
C ALA A 498 14.47 27.55 3.78
N ASP A 499 13.74 26.90 2.89
CA ASP A 499 12.29 26.73 2.97
C ASP A 499 11.94 25.44 3.75
N PRO A 500 11.38 25.55 4.97
CA PRO A 500 10.96 24.39 5.75
C PRO A 500 9.71 23.70 5.21
N GLY A 501 8.96 24.33 4.30
CA GLY A 501 7.72 23.81 3.72
C GLY A 501 7.94 22.77 2.62
N LEU A 502 9.17 22.64 2.12
CA LEU A 502 9.51 21.63 1.13
C LEU A 502 9.44 20.24 1.76
N THR A 503 8.86 19.31 1.01
CA THR A 503 8.71 17.91 1.44
C THR A 503 9.73 16.99 0.79
N ASP A 504 10.10 15.93 1.50
CA ASP A 504 10.83 14.78 0.99
C ASP A 504 9.95 13.84 0.13
N ARG A 505 10.51 12.72 -0.33
CA ARG A 505 9.81 11.70 -1.13
C ARG A 505 8.61 11.05 -0.44
N HIS A 506 8.53 11.16 0.89
CA HIS A 506 7.45 10.63 1.72
C HIS A 506 6.45 11.73 2.10
N GLY A 507 6.60 12.95 1.57
CA GLY A 507 5.76 14.09 1.91
C GLY A 507 6.09 14.67 3.29
N ASN A 508 7.20 14.29 3.92
CA ASN A 508 7.60 14.83 5.21
C ASN A 508 8.28 16.18 5.02
N THR A 509 7.86 17.18 5.77
CA THR A 509 8.62 18.43 5.96
C THR A 509 9.75 18.23 6.98
N ALA A 510 10.63 19.22 7.12
CA ALA A 510 11.66 19.22 8.17
C ALA A 510 11.07 19.01 9.59
N LEU A 511 9.89 19.57 9.86
CA LEU A 511 9.20 19.41 11.15
C LEU A 511 8.70 17.97 11.37
N HIS A 512 8.18 17.31 10.33
CA HIS A 512 7.77 15.89 10.41
C HIS A 512 8.96 14.99 10.78
N LEU A 513 10.10 15.19 10.12
CA LEU A 513 11.31 14.41 10.40
C LEU A 513 11.84 14.66 11.82
N ALA A 514 11.75 15.90 12.33
CA ALA A 514 12.12 16.22 13.70
C ALA A 514 11.18 15.54 14.72
N ALA A 515 9.86 15.59 14.47
CA ALA A 515 8.85 15.00 15.34
C ALA A 515 8.93 13.47 15.43
N GLN A 516 9.40 12.81 14.36
CA GLN A 516 9.62 11.36 14.35
C GLN A 516 10.79 10.93 15.25
N GLN A 517 11.68 11.84 15.62
CA GLN A 517 12.82 11.52 16.48
C GLN A 517 12.43 11.54 17.96
N ARG A 518 13.13 10.72 18.76
CA ARG A 518 12.84 10.60 20.19
C ARG A 518 13.22 11.86 20.98
N GLU A 519 14.21 12.60 20.52
CA GLU A 519 14.66 13.84 21.16
C GLU A 519 13.87 15.05 20.64
N GLY A 520 13.13 15.71 21.55
CA GLY A 520 12.29 16.87 21.21
C GLY A 520 13.04 18.18 21.01
N ASP A 521 14.34 18.23 21.31
CA ASP A 521 15.11 19.47 21.22
C ASP A 521 15.18 20.04 19.79
N MET A 522 15.20 19.18 18.77
CA MET A 522 15.23 19.61 17.37
C MET A 522 13.90 20.25 16.96
N VAL A 523 12.78 19.72 17.47
CA VAL A 523 11.45 20.30 17.27
C VAL A 523 11.39 21.70 17.89
N ALA A 524 11.85 21.83 19.14
CA ALA A 524 11.93 23.13 19.81
C ALA A 524 12.83 24.11 19.04
N GLN A 525 13.97 23.66 18.50
CA GLN A 525 14.87 24.52 17.73
C GLN A 525 14.24 25.01 16.42
N LEU A 526 13.55 24.13 15.69
CA LEU A 526 12.85 24.50 14.45
C LEU A 526 11.71 25.49 14.72
N LEU A 527 10.91 25.28 15.77
CA LEU A 527 9.75 26.13 16.11
C LEU A 527 10.13 27.54 16.56
N ARG A 528 11.40 27.80 16.92
CA ARG A 528 11.91 29.16 17.16
C ARG A 528 11.84 30.03 15.92
N HIS A 529 11.88 29.41 14.73
CA HIS A 529 11.67 30.07 13.46
C HIS A 529 10.17 30.05 13.15
N GLY A 530 9.48 31.18 13.37
CA GLY A 530 8.01 31.24 13.35
C GLY A 530 7.33 30.72 12.08
N CYS A 531 8.01 30.71 10.93
CA CYS A 531 7.51 30.11 9.68
C CYS A 531 7.30 28.59 9.77
N VAL A 532 7.95 27.90 10.70
CA VAL A 532 7.81 26.44 10.88
C VAL A 532 6.55 26.09 11.66
N ALA A 533 6.08 26.97 12.55
CA ALA A 533 4.88 26.73 13.35
C ALA A 533 3.63 26.56 12.47
N GLU A 534 3.55 27.29 11.34
CA GLU A 534 2.47 27.18 10.36
C GLU A 534 2.42 25.79 9.66
N LEU A 535 3.52 25.03 9.71
CA LEU A 535 3.62 23.70 9.09
C LEU A 535 3.24 22.56 10.02
N ALA A 536 2.89 22.83 11.29
CA ALA A 536 2.57 21.81 12.29
C ALA A 536 1.36 20.95 11.90
N ASP A 537 0.38 21.56 11.23
CA ASP A 537 -0.90 20.95 10.86
C ASP A 537 -0.93 20.40 9.42
N VAL A 538 0.19 20.47 8.70
CA VAL A 538 0.29 19.93 7.33
C VAL A 538 0.45 18.41 7.42
N PRO A 539 -0.34 17.60 6.69
CA PRO A 539 -0.17 16.16 6.65
C PRO A 539 0.91 15.73 5.65
N ASN A 540 1.65 14.67 5.98
CA ASN A 540 2.55 13.99 5.06
C ASN A 540 1.79 13.04 4.09
N SER A 541 2.52 12.27 3.26
CA SER A 541 1.88 11.35 2.29
C SER A 541 1.13 10.19 2.95
N ALA A 542 1.40 9.89 4.22
CA ALA A 542 0.66 8.92 5.01
C ALA A 542 -0.58 9.53 5.69
N GLY A 543 -0.81 10.83 5.52
CA GLY A 543 -1.91 11.55 6.15
C GLY A 543 -1.66 11.96 7.60
N LEU A 544 -0.41 11.87 8.08
CA LEU A 544 -0.02 12.17 9.45
C LEU A 544 0.62 13.55 9.52
N CYS A 545 0.22 14.35 10.51
CA CYS A 545 0.84 15.64 10.84
C CYS A 545 1.99 15.46 11.85
N ALA A 546 2.78 16.50 12.12
CA ALA A 546 3.92 16.45 13.03
C ALA A 546 3.54 15.94 14.44
N LEU A 547 2.41 16.39 14.98
CA LEU A 547 1.92 15.96 16.30
C LEU A 547 1.59 14.46 16.35
N HIS A 548 1.02 13.90 15.28
CA HIS A 548 0.77 12.46 15.17
C HIS A 548 2.07 11.66 15.20
N LEU A 549 3.08 12.11 14.44
CA LEU A 549 4.39 11.46 14.40
C LEU A 549 5.09 11.50 15.76
N ALA A 550 5.00 12.62 16.50
CA ALA A 550 5.56 12.73 17.85
C ALA A 550 4.92 11.74 18.84
N VAL A 551 3.59 11.56 18.76
CA VAL A 551 2.87 10.58 19.58
C VAL A 551 3.26 9.14 19.20
N LEU A 552 3.36 8.83 17.90
CA LEU A 552 3.80 7.51 17.43
C LEU A 552 5.27 7.22 17.79
N ALA A 553 6.13 8.23 17.78
CA ALA A 553 7.53 8.14 18.21
C ALA A 553 7.68 8.02 19.74
N ASN A 554 6.57 8.15 20.49
CA ASN A 554 6.52 8.09 21.93
C ASN A 554 7.36 9.19 22.62
N SER A 555 7.47 10.37 22.01
CA SER A 555 8.28 11.48 22.53
C SER A 555 7.41 12.55 23.19
N LEU A 556 7.37 12.54 24.53
CA LEU A 556 6.67 13.55 25.32
C LEU A 556 7.26 14.95 25.10
N SER A 557 8.58 15.06 24.99
CA SER A 557 9.26 16.34 24.77
C SER A 557 8.88 16.96 23.42
N SER A 558 8.79 16.15 22.36
CA SER A 558 8.35 16.63 21.03
C SER A 558 6.90 17.07 21.04
N VAL A 559 6.01 16.34 21.72
CA VAL A 559 4.60 16.73 21.89
C VAL A 559 4.49 18.07 22.60
N ARG A 560 5.17 18.24 23.74
CA ARG A 560 5.19 19.51 24.48
C ARG A 560 5.70 20.67 23.64
N ALA A 561 6.82 20.49 22.95
CA ALA A 561 7.37 21.53 22.08
C ALA A 561 6.38 21.94 20.97
N LEU A 562 5.67 20.98 20.36
CA LEU A 562 4.64 21.27 19.35
C LEU A 562 3.44 22.00 19.95
N LEU A 563 2.98 21.60 21.15
CA LEU A 563 1.88 22.28 21.85
C LEU A 563 2.23 23.72 22.23
N GLU A 564 3.44 23.94 22.77
CA GLU A 564 3.98 25.28 23.05
C GLU A 564 4.12 26.12 21.78
N GLY A 565 4.43 25.47 20.64
CA GLY A 565 4.47 26.07 19.32
C GLY A 565 3.10 26.36 18.69
N GLY A 566 2.00 26.05 19.38
CA GLY A 566 0.63 26.31 18.91
C GLY A 566 0.08 25.28 17.92
N ALA A 567 0.65 24.07 17.86
CA ALA A 567 0.11 23.00 17.03
C ALA A 567 -1.31 22.62 17.45
N ASN A 568 -2.19 22.39 16.48
CA ASN A 568 -3.57 22.04 16.77
C ASN A 568 -3.68 20.57 17.26
N VAL A 569 -4.29 20.39 18.42
CA VAL A 569 -4.42 19.08 19.08
C VAL A 569 -5.55 18.24 18.48
N GLU A 570 -6.49 18.87 17.80
CA GLU A 570 -7.67 18.24 17.21
C GLU A 570 -7.49 17.85 15.74
N VAL A 571 -6.26 17.96 15.21
CA VAL A 571 -5.97 17.59 13.83
C VAL A 571 -6.24 16.10 13.63
N ARG A 572 -6.92 15.74 12.56
CA ARG A 572 -7.27 14.36 12.24
C ARG A 572 -6.39 13.83 11.13
N GLU A 573 -5.83 12.65 11.31
CA GLU A 573 -5.09 11.98 10.25
C GLU A 573 -6.02 11.46 9.13
N LEU A 574 -5.50 11.35 7.91
CA LEU A 574 -6.35 11.16 6.72
C LEU A 574 -6.88 9.74 6.51
N THR A 575 -6.35 8.72 7.19
CA THR A 575 -6.73 7.31 6.92
C THR A 575 -8.01 6.89 7.63
N CYS A 576 -8.16 7.18 8.92
CA CYS A 576 -9.33 6.84 9.73
C CYS A 576 -9.84 8.00 10.59
N GLY A 577 -9.25 9.20 10.45
CA GLY A 577 -9.74 10.39 11.12
C GLY A 577 -9.33 10.48 12.58
N ARG A 578 -8.26 9.79 12.98
CA ARG A 578 -7.78 9.79 14.37
C ARG A 578 -7.11 11.10 14.73
N ALA A 579 -7.50 11.66 15.87
CA ALA A 579 -6.75 12.72 16.54
C ALA A 579 -5.54 12.14 17.30
N PRO A 580 -4.50 12.95 17.64
CA PRO A 580 -3.35 12.55 18.44
C PRO A 580 -3.73 11.80 19.73
N LEU A 581 -4.81 12.21 20.42
CA LEU A 581 -5.30 11.56 21.63
C LEU A 581 -5.69 10.09 21.38
N HIS A 582 -6.32 9.78 20.23
CA HIS A 582 -6.67 8.41 19.86
C HIS A 582 -5.42 7.53 19.74
N LEU A 583 -4.35 8.05 19.14
CA LEU A 583 -3.08 7.32 18.97
C LEU A 583 -2.36 7.11 20.32
N ALA A 584 -2.39 8.10 21.21
CA ALA A 584 -1.80 7.99 22.54
C ALA A 584 -2.54 6.95 23.40
N VAL A 585 -3.87 6.96 23.33
CA VAL A 585 -4.75 5.98 24.00
C VAL A 585 -4.54 4.59 23.42
N GLU A 586 -4.44 4.48 22.10
CA GLU A 586 -4.16 3.21 21.44
C GLU A 586 -2.82 2.63 21.93
N ASN A 587 -1.75 3.42 21.97
CA ASN A 587 -0.44 2.98 22.48
C ASN A 587 -0.42 2.75 24.01
N ASN A 588 -1.55 2.95 24.70
CA ASN A 588 -1.70 2.85 26.14
C ASN A 588 -0.69 3.72 26.91
N ASN A 589 -0.32 4.89 26.36
CA ASN A 589 0.60 5.81 27.00
C ASN A 589 -0.17 6.88 27.80
N ILE A 590 -0.26 6.65 29.10
CA ILE A 590 -0.95 7.52 30.08
C ILE A 590 -0.32 8.92 30.11
N SER A 591 1.01 9.02 30.07
CA SER A 591 1.72 10.30 30.16
C SER A 591 1.47 11.18 28.95
N LEU A 592 1.47 10.60 27.73
CA LEU A 592 1.13 11.34 26.51
C LEU A 592 -0.34 11.75 26.49
N SER A 593 -1.24 10.84 26.88
CA SER A 593 -2.68 11.13 26.93
C SER A 593 -2.98 12.24 27.93
N GLY A 594 -2.38 12.18 29.13
CA GLY A 594 -2.50 13.24 30.14
C GLY A 594 -1.92 14.57 29.67
N CYS A 595 -0.78 14.56 28.96
CA CYS A 595 -0.20 15.78 28.37
C CYS A 595 -1.15 16.41 27.33
N LEU A 596 -1.72 15.61 26.43
CA LEU A 596 -2.65 16.12 25.41
C LEU A 596 -3.93 16.68 26.03
N LEU A 597 -4.44 16.06 27.08
CA LEU A 597 -5.67 16.49 27.76
C LEU A 597 -5.45 17.73 28.65
N LEU A 598 -4.37 17.76 29.45
CA LEU A 598 -4.14 18.82 30.43
C LEU A 598 -3.38 20.02 29.87
N GLU A 599 -2.37 19.78 29.05
CA GLU A 599 -1.53 20.86 28.47
C GLU A 599 -2.06 21.28 27.10
N GLY A 600 -2.49 20.31 26.28
CA GLY A 600 -3.04 20.55 24.94
C GLY A 600 -4.54 20.85 24.88
N ASN A 601 -5.25 20.69 26.00
CA ASN A 601 -6.69 20.94 26.11
C ASN A 601 -7.54 20.15 25.09
N ALA A 602 -7.09 18.92 24.74
CA ALA A 602 -7.73 18.06 23.75
C ALA A 602 -9.19 17.72 24.10
N ASP A 603 -10.05 17.63 23.09
CA ASP A 603 -11.42 17.17 23.23
C ASP A 603 -11.45 15.66 23.51
N VAL A 604 -11.92 15.30 24.70
CA VAL A 604 -11.95 13.93 25.22
C VAL A 604 -12.90 13.05 24.42
N ASP A 605 -13.95 13.63 23.84
CA ASP A 605 -14.97 12.93 23.05
C ASP A 605 -14.82 13.18 21.54
N SER A 606 -13.63 13.61 21.10
CA SER A 606 -13.30 13.73 19.68
C SER A 606 -13.55 12.39 18.97
N CYS A 607 -14.13 12.43 17.76
CA CYS A 607 -14.56 11.23 17.05
C CYS A 607 -13.73 10.97 15.78
N THR A 608 -13.38 9.71 15.55
CA THR A 608 -12.84 9.20 14.28
C THR A 608 -13.91 9.16 13.17
N TYR A 609 -13.53 8.80 11.94
CA TYR A 609 -14.50 8.69 10.82
C TYR A 609 -15.58 7.62 11.03
N ASN A 610 -15.32 6.61 11.86
CA ASN A 610 -16.32 5.61 12.28
C ASN A 610 -17.07 6.00 13.58
N GLY A 611 -16.92 7.24 14.06
CA GLY A 611 -17.62 7.72 15.26
C GLY A 611 -17.04 7.22 16.59
N CYS A 612 -15.89 6.55 16.60
CA CYS A 612 -15.28 6.09 17.84
C CYS A 612 -14.58 7.25 18.56
N THR A 613 -14.83 7.36 19.87
CA THR A 613 -14.08 8.25 20.78
C THR A 613 -12.83 7.55 21.32
N PRO A 614 -11.87 8.28 21.93
CA PRO A 614 -10.74 7.68 22.63
C PRO A 614 -11.20 6.67 23.70
N LEU A 615 -12.33 6.94 24.38
CA LEU A 615 -12.88 6.04 25.39
C LEU A 615 -13.32 4.68 24.81
N HIS A 616 -13.87 4.64 23.58
CA HIS A 616 -14.16 3.38 22.89
C HIS A 616 -12.90 2.52 22.72
N ILE A 617 -11.78 3.15 22.33
CA ILE A 617 -10.50 2.46 22.12
C ILE A 617 -9.95 1.93 23.45
N ALA A 618 -9.98 2.75 24.51
CA ALA A 618 -9.53 2.35 25.85
C ALA A 618 -10.37 1.18 26.41
N ALA A 619 -11.70 1.25 26.23
CA ALA A 619 -12.64 0.24 26.68
C ALA A 619 -12.46 -1.09 25.94
N GLY A 620 -12.37 -1.05 24.61
CA GLY A 620 -12.13 -2.23 23.78
C GLY A 620 -10.78 -2.90 24.01
N ARG A 621 -9.75 -2.14 24.41
CA ARG A 621 -8.44 -2.70 24.81
C ARG A 621 -8.39 -3.17 26.28
N GLY A 622 -9.42 -2.88 27.08
CA GLY A 622 -9.50 -3.28 28.49
C GLY A 622 -8.53 -2.53 29.41
N SER A 623 -8.09 -1.32 29.04
CA SER A 623 -7.14 -0.54 29.87
C SER A 623 -7.87 0.25 30.95
N ALA A 624 -7.91 -0.30 32.17
CA ALA A 624 -8.56 0.35 33.33
C ALA A 624 -7.97 1.73 33.64
N LYS A 625 -6.63 1.85 33.66
CA LYS A 625 -5.92 3.11 33.91
C LYS A 625 -6.26 4.19 32.89
N MET A 626 -6.29 3.83 31.60
CA MET A 626 -6.60 4.79 30.54
C MET A 626 -8.07 5.20 30.56
N SER A 627 -8.97 4.23 30.79
CA SER A 627 -10.41 4.49 30.92
C SER A 627 -10.69 5.41 32.11
N ALA A 628 -10.03 5.20 33.25
CA ALA A 628 -10.14 6.06 34.42
C ALA A 628 -9.64 7.49 34.14
N LEU A 629 -8.51 7.63 33.43
CA LEU A 629 -7.97 8.94 33.05
C LEU A 629 -8.91 9.70 32.13
N LEU A 630 -9.50 9.04 31.13
CA LEU A 630 -10.46 9.65 30.22
C LEU A 630 -11.78 10.00 30.92
N MET A 631 -12.30 9.13 31.80
CA MET A 631 -13.48 9.41 32.62
C MET A 631 -13.23 10.60 33.56
N ALA A 632 -12.05 10.70 34.17
CA ALA A 632 -11.67 11.83 35.01
C ALA A 632 -11.54 13.14 34.21
N ALA A 633 -11.18 13.06 32.92
CA ALA A 633 -11.16 14.19 32.00
C ALA A 633 -12.56 14.58 31.49
N GLY A 634 -13.61 13.80 31.81
CA GLY A 634 -15.00 14.09 31.46
C GLY A 634 -15.55 13.39 30.22
N ALA A 635 -14.94 12.28 29.79
CA ALA A 635 -15.43 11.48 28.66
C ALA A 635 -16.85 10.92 28.89
N ASP A 636 -17.68 10.87 27.85
CA ASP A 636 -19.03 10.30 27.90
C ASP A 636 -19.03 8.76 27.62
N PRO A 637 -19.37 7.91 28.61
CA PRO A 637 -19.43 6.46 28.43
C PRO A 637 -20.64 5.98 27.59
N HIS A 638 -21.59 6.86 27.26
CA HIS A 638 -22.80 6.54 26.50
C HIS A 638 -22.78 7.05 25.06
N LYS A 639 -21.65 7.61 24.60
CA LYS A 639 -21.50 8.08 23.22
C LYS A 639 -21.56 6.90 22.24
N GLU A 640 -22.47 6.93 21.27
CA GLU A 640 -22.58 5.88 20.25
C GLU A 640 -21.65 6.13 19.05
N ASN A 641 -20.96 5.09 18.58
CA ASN A 641 -20.22 5.10 17.31
C ASN A 641 -21.10 4.65 16.12
N TYR A 642 -20.53 4.52 14.92
CA TYR A 642 -21.28 4.05 13.74
C TYR A 642 -21.28 2.52 13.57
N GLU A 643 -20.74 1.76 14.52
CA GLU A 643 -20.77 0.30 14.50
C GLU A 643 -22.10 -0.19 15.10
N PRO A 644 -22.92 -0.97 14.36
CA PRO A 644 -24.20 -1.43 14.88
C PRO A 644 -24.01 -2.37 16.06
N LEU A 645 -24.75 -2.14 17.15
CA LEU A 645 -24.65 -2.93 18.39
C LEU A 645 -24.95 -4.43 18.17
N TYR A 646 -25.83 -4.73 17.22
CA TYR A 646 -26.15 -6.08 16.79
C TYR A 646 -26.41 -6.11 15.28
N PHE A 647 -25.97 -7.18 14.62
CA PHE A 647 -26.42 -7.48 13.27
C PHE A 647 -27.84 -8.04 13.38
N ARG A 648 -28.79 -7.54 12.58
CA ARG A 648 -30.03 -8.29 12.36
C ARG A 648 -29.61 -9.63 11.77
N GLU A 649 -29.78 -10.72 12.52
CA GLU A 649 -29.71 -12.06 11.94
C GLU A 649 -30.73 -12.06 10.80
N ASP A 650 -30.29 -12.39 9.58
CA ASP A 650 -31.14 -12.45 8.39
C ASP A 650 -32.30 -13.44 8.61
N GLU A 651 -33.37 -12.98 9.25
CA GLU A 651 -34.67 -13.58 9.10
C GLU A 651 -35.04 -13.39 7.63
N CYS A 652 -34.90 -14.50 6.90
CA CYS A 652 -35.54 -14.72 5.62
C CYS A 652 -37.06 -14.65 5.82
N ILE A 653 -37.60 -13.44 5.94
CA ILE A 653 -39.03 -13.20 5.77
C ILE A 653 -39.20 -12.70 4.35
N ALA A 654 -39.94 -13.50 3.58
CA ALA A 654 -40.37 -13.18 2.26
C ALA A 654 -40.92 -11.76 2.22
N ALA A 655 -40.60 -11.06 1.13
CA ALA A 655 -41.09 -9.73 0.81
C ALA A 655 -42.54 -9.54 1.25
N GLU A 656 -42.76 -8.55 2.11
CA GLU A 656 -43.89 -7.64 2.04
C GLU A 656 -43.60 -6.42 2.95
N GLU A 657 -43.80 -5.25 2.34
CA GLU A 657 -44.03 -3.94 2.98
C GLU A 657 -42.82 -3.05 3.31
N GLU A 658 -42.79 -1.93 2.58
CA GLU A 658 -42.07 -0.70 2.92
C GLU A 658 -42.58 -0.16 4.26
N GLU A 659 -41.94 -0.50 5.38
CA GLU A 659 -42.10 0.24 6.63
C GLU A 659 -40.73 0.44 7.29
N ASP A 660 -40.40 1.71 7.56
CA ASP A 660 -39.22 2.27 8.25
C ASP A 660 -38.10 1.27 8.60
N GLU A 661 -36.95 1.40 7.92
CA GLU A 661 -35.71 0.76 8.35
C GLU A 661 -35.36 1.25 9.77
N GLY A 662 -35.84 0.52 10.79
CA GLY A 662 -35.71 0.94 12.19
C GLY A 662 -34.27 1.27 12.57
N PHE A 663 -34.09 2.41 13.25
CA PHE A 663 -32.81 2.90 13.77
C PHE A 663 -32.09 1.83 14.60
N ILE A 664 -30.96 1.33 14.11
CA ILE A 664 -30.07 0.45 14.88
C ILE A 664 -29.10 1.36 15.65
N PRO A 665 -29.12 1.36 16.99
CA PRO A 665 -28.22 2.19 17.77
C PRO A 665 -26.77 1.75 17.57
N GLY A 666 -25.87 2.72 17.68
CA GLY A 666 -24.43 2.49 17.62
C GLY A 666 -23.91 1.78 18.87
N THR A 667 -22.68 1.31 18.83
CA THR A 667 -22.02 0.67 19.97
C THR A 667 -21.45 1.74 20.90
N THR A 668 -21.68 1.62 22.21
CA THR A 668 -21.12 2.56 23.21
C THR A 668 -19.80 2.04 23.82
N PRO A 669 -18.96 2.89 24.45
CA PRO A 669 -17.79 2.44 25.20
C PRO A 669 -18.11 1.40 26.27
N LEU A 670 -19.29 1.50 26.90
CA LEU A 670 -19.76 0.55 27.90
C LEU A 670 -20.02 -0.84 27.30
N ASP A 671 -20.53 -0.89 26.06
CA ASP A 671 -20.77 -2.14 25.33
C ASP A 671 -19.46 -2.76 24.84
N MET A 672 -18.45 -1.94 24.51
CA MET A 672 -17.11 -2.40 24.10
C MET A 672 -16.19 -2.81 25.25
N ALA A 673 -16.60 -2.64 26.52
CA ALA A 673 -15.75 -2.88 27.68
C ALA A 673 -15.24 -4.33 27.74
N ALA A 674 -13.94 -4.53 27.48
CA ALA A 674 -13.32 -5.86 27.42
C ALA A 674 -13.05 -6.48 28.80
N SER A 675 -12.96 -5.68 29.87
CA SER A 675 -12.73 -6.15 31.24
C SER A 675 -13.82 -5.68 32.20
N SER A 676 -14.08 -6.49 33.24
CA SER A 676 -15.07 -6.16 34.27
C SER A 676 -14.69 -4.90 35.04
N GLU A 677 -13.39 -4.72 35.31
CA GLU A 677 -12.85 -3.52 35.97
C GLU A 677 -13.12 -2.25 35.14
N VAL A 678 -12.90 -2.29 33.82
CA VAL A 678 -13.24 -1.17 32.94
C VAL A 678 -14.73 -0.90 32.94
N ARG A 679 -15.57 -1.94 32.83
CA ARG A 679 -17.03 -1.78 32.88
C ARG A 679 -17.49 -1.12 34.19
N GLU A 680 -16.86 -1.47 35.31
CA GLU A 680 -17.14 -0.85 36.60
C GLU A 680 -16.72 0.62 36.67
N ILE A 681 -15.56 0.97 36.11
CA ILE A 681 -15.07 2.36 36.02
C ILE A 681 -16.02 3.20 35.16
N LEU A 682 -16.45 2.68 34.00
CA LEU A 682 -17.41 3.35 33.13
C LEU A 682 -18.79 3.56 33.79
N CYS A 683 -19.19 2.65 34.68
CA CYS A 683 -20.38 2.79 35.52
C CYS A 683 -20.20 3.75 36.72
N GLY A 684 -19.03 4.39 36.86
CA GLY A 684 -18.76 5.40 37.88
C GLY A 684 -18.10 4.90 39.17
N LYS A 685 -17.53 3.68 39.21
CA LYS A 685 -16.68 3.29 40.34
C LYS A 685 -15.33 3.99 40.26
N GLU A 686 -14.84 4.48 41.40
CA GLU A 686 -13.50 5.08 41.48
C GLU A 686 -12.42 4.03 41.20
N TYR A 687 -11.45 4.39 40.37
CA TYR A 687 -10.30 3.54 40.07
C TYR A 687 -9.40 3.39 41.31
N GLN A 688 -9.18 2.15 41.76
CA GLN A 688 -8.25 1.83 42.83
C GLN A 688 -6.95 1.28 42.24
N PRO A 689 -5.85 2.04 42.24
CA PRO A 689 -4.56 1.53 41.79
C PRO A 689 -4.08 0.39 42.70
N ASP A 690 -3.69 -0.74 42.10
CA ASP A 690 -2.94 -1.80 42.77
C ASP A 690 -1.57 -1.27 43.20
N TYR A 691 -1.48 -0.72 44.41
CA TYR A 691 -0.21 -0.33 45.02
C TYR A 691 0.42 -1.54 45.71
N SER A 692 1.51 -2.06 45.16
CA SER A 692 2.56 -2.59 46.01
C SER A 692 3.26 -1.38 46.67
N PRO A 693 3.29 -1.26 48.00
CA PRO A 693 3.86 -0.10 48.64
C PRO A 693 5.38 -0.10 48.47
N LEU A 694 5.87 0.72 47.53
CA LEU A 694 7.22 1.27 47.59
C LEU A 694 7.32 2.16 48.84
N PRO A 695 8.49 2.25 49.50
CA PRO A 695 8.64 3.06 50.70
C PRO A 695 8.29 4.50 50.38
N VAL A 696 7.25 5.02 51.04
CA VAL A 696 6.92 6.45 51.02
C VAL A 696 8.18 7.23 51.41
N PRO A 697 8.66 8.21 50.63
CA PRO A 697 9.73 9.10 51.06
C PRO A 697 9.32 9.75 52.39
N ALA A 698 10.25 9.85 53.34
CA ALA A 698 9.96 10.35 54.68
C ALA A 698 9.21 11.70 54.60
N ARG A 699 8.04 11.78 55.25
CA ARG A 699 7.25 13.01 55.38
C ARG A 699 8.17 14.14 55.87
N GLY A 700 8.25 15.22 55.11
CA GLY A 700 9.10 16.38 55.43
C GLY A 700 8.79 17.03 56.78
N ASP A 701 9.76 17.78 57.29
CA ASP A 701 9.76 18.43 58.61
C ASP A 701 9.03 19.78 58.64
N LEU A 702 8.42 20.23 57.54
CA LEU A 702 7.71 21.51 57.44
C LEU A 702 6.52 21.66 58.41
N ARG A 703 6.00 20.54 58.93
CA ARG A 703 4.99 20.51 60.01
C ARG A 703 5.50 21.00 61.36
N THR A 704 6.81 21.01 61.57
CA THR A 704 7.42 21.43 62.84
C THR A 704 7.49 22.96 62.97
N LEU A 705 7.25 23.71 61.90
CA LEU A 705 7.18 25.16 61.91
C LEU A 705 5.92 25.64 62.63
N ALA A 706 6.09 26.57 63.58
CA ALA A 706 4.99 27.21 64.29
C ALA A 706 4.05 27.95 63.31
N PRO A 707 2.73 27.93 63.55
CA PRO A 707 1.76 28.57 62.66
C PRO A 707 2.00 30.08 62.52
N GLU A 708 2.52 30.73 63.56
CA GLU A 708 2.89 32.15 63.55
C GLU A 708 4.07 32.44 62.60
N THR A 709 5.04 31.52 62.54
CA THR A 709 6.19 31.60 61.63
C THR A 709 5.77 31.37 60.18
N LYS A 710 4.86 30.42 59.94
CA LYS A 710 4.28 30.19 58.59
C LYS A 710 3.53 31.42 58.10
N GLN A 711 2.71 32.04 58.96
CA GLN A 711 1.97 33.24 58.60
C GLN A 711 2.90 34.43 58.30
N SER A 712 3.96 34.61 59.09
CA SER A 712 4.97 35.65 58.86
C SER A 712 5.79 35.40 57.57
N LEU A 713 6.05 34.13 57.25
CA LEU A 713 6.72 33.73 56.01
C LEU A 713 5.84 34.00 54.78
N CYS A 714 4.54 33.71 54.85
CA CYS A 714 3.59 34.03 53.79
C CYS A 714 3.52 35.54 53.55
N GLN A 715 3.44 36.34 54.62
CA GLN A 715 3.46 37.80 54.51
C GLN A 715 4.74 38.31 53.83
N ALA A 716 5.91 37.80 54.22
CA ALA A 716 7.19 38.16 53.61
C ALA A 716 7.33 37.72 52.13
N LEU A 717 6.58 36.70 51.71
CA LEU A 717 6.54 36.22 50.31
C LEU A 717 5.55 36.98 49.44
N GLU A 718 4.52 37.57 50.06
CA GLU A 718 3.49 38.38 49.40
C GLU A 718 3.87 39.87 49.32
N GLU A 719 4.68 40.38 50.26
CA GLU A 719 5.17 41.77 50.25
C GLU A 719 6.06 42.12 49.04
N ARG A 720 6.60 41.12 48.35
CA ARG A 720 7.48 41.31 47.19
C ARG A 720 6.80 40.73 45.95
N ASP A 721 6.48 41.59 44.98
CA ASP A 721 5.90 41.17 43.69
C ASP A 721 6.75 40.06 43.05
N GLY A 722 6.15 38.88 42.86
CA GLY A 722 6.79 37.71 42.24
C GLY A 722 7.71 36.87 43.13
N GLY A 723 7.78 37.14 44.44
CA GLY A 723 8.61 36.39 45.39
C GLY A 723 8.18 34.93 45.56
N TRP A 724 6.88 34.69 45.73
CA TRP A 724 6.32 33.34 45.85
C TRP A 724 6.34 32.55 44.53
N GLU A 725 6.20 33.21 43.38
CA GLU A 725 6.21 32.56 42.06
C GLU A 725 7.61 32.05 41.70
N SER A 726 8.62 32.89 41.93
CA SER A 726 10.03 32.49 41.79
C SER A 726 10.38 31.33 42.73
N LEU A 727 9.86 31.36 43.96
CA LEU A 727 10.03 30.28 44.92
C LEU A 727 9.35 28.99 44.45
N ALA A 728 8.12 29.07 43.92
CA ALA A 728 7.40 27.93 43.37
C ALA A 728 8.19 27.23 42.27
N HIS A 729 8.81 28.00 41.35
CA HIS A 729 9.69 27.44 40.33
C HIS A 729 10.93 26.76 40.92
N THR A 730 11.58 27.34 41.93
CA THR A 730 12.75 26.72 42.58
C THR A 730 12.42 25.45 43.35
N LEU A 731 11.21 25.36 43.93
CA LEU A 731 10.74 24.19 44.68
C LEU A 731 10.13 23.10 43.78
N GLY A 732 10.16 23.27 42.45
CA GLY A 732 9.58 22.32 41.51
C GLY A 732 8.05 22.35 41.42
N LEU A 733 7.40 23.34 42.04
CA LEU A 733 5.95 23.55 42.02
C LEU A 733 5.51 24.66 41.03
N GLY A 734 6.40 25.11 40.16
CA GLY A 734 6.13 26.20 39.20
C GLY A 734 4.97 25.90 38.24
N VAL A 735 4.69 24.63 37.95
CA VAL A 735 3.55 24.20 37.13
C VAL A 735 2.21 24.60 37.77
N LEU A 736 2.16 24.69 39.09
CA LEU A 736 0.96 25.09 39.84
C LEU A 736 0.87 26.60 40.07
N ALA A 737 1.82 27.40 39.56
CA ALA A 737 1.85 28.85 39.79
C ALA A 737 0.58 29.56 39.28
N THR A 738 0.02 29.11 38.17
CA THR A 738 -1.26 29.60 37.62
C THR A 738 -2.43 29.30 38.56
N ALA A 739 -2.46 28.10 39.15
CA ALA A 739 -3.48 27.70 40.13
C ALA A 739 -3.34 28.48 41.45
N PHE A 740 -2.11 28.69 41.94
CA PHE A 740 -1.85 29.48 43.14
C PHE A 740 -2.22 30.95 42.96
N ARG A 741 -2.05 31.51 41.76
CA ARG A 741 -2.43 32.90 41.45
C ARG A 741 -3.94 33.15 41.55
N LEU A 742 -4.75 32.11 41.38
CA LEU A 742 -6.21 32.17 41.51
C LEU A 742 -6.68 32.09 42.97
N SER A 743 -5.79 31.78 43.91
CA SER A 743 -6.11 31.68 45.34
C SER A 743 -6.09 33.06 46.02
N PRO A 744 -6.86 33.26 47.10
CA PRO A 744 -6.90 34.54 47.84
C PRO A 744 -5.58 34.89 48.53
N SER A 745 -4.68 33.92 48.72
CA SER A 745 -3.35 34.08 49.32
C SER A 745 -2.36 33.09 48.69
N PRO A 746 -1.73 33.45 47.56
CA PRO A 746 -0.90 32.53 46.76
C PRO A 746 0.25 31.88 47.54
N ALA A 747 0.88 32.62 48.46
CA ALA A 747 2.00 32.11 49.25
C ALA A 747 1.56 31.05 50.28
N VAL A 748 0.35 31.17 50.84
CA VAL A 748 -0.21 30.16 51.75
C VAL A 748 -0.49 28.87 50.98
N THR A 749 -1.15 28.96 49.83
CA THR A 749 -1.43 27.78 48.98
C THR A 749 -0.16 27.11 48.48
N LEU A 750 0.89 27.89 48.19
CA LEU A 750 2.20 27.35 47.85
C LEU A 750 2.76 26.52 49.01
N LEU A 751 2.83 27.08 50.22
CA LEU A 751 3.38 26.36 51.38
C LEU A 751 2.55 25.14 51.79
N ASP A 752 1.22 25.22 51.69
CA ASP A 752 0.34 24.08 51.97
C ASP A 752 0.53 22.96 50.95
N SER A 753 0.63 23.31 49.66
CA SER A 753 0.92 22.33 48.61
C SER A 753 2.32 21.72 48.77
N TYR A 754 3.30 22.52 49.21
CA TYR A 754 4.66 22.08 49.49
C TYR A 754 4.74 21.18 50.73
N GLU A 755 3.89 21.44 51.74
CA GLU A 755 3.73 20.56 52.90
C GLU A 755 3.15 19.19 52.49
N VAL A 756 2.12 19.20 51.65
CA VAL A 756 1.48 17.97 51.15
C VAL A 756 2.43 17.17 50.27
N SER A 757 3.31 17.83 49.52
CA SER A 757 4.37 17.17 48.73
C SER A 757 5.54 16.65 49.56
N GLY A 758 5.53 16.84 50.88
CA GLY A 758 6.57 16.34 51.79
C GLY A 758 7.86 17.15 51.81
N GLY A 759 7.79 18.44 51.46
CA GLY A 759 8.93 19.35 51.43
C GLY A 759 9.62 19.54 52.78
N THR A 760 10.92 19.84 52.75
CA THR A 760 11.72 20.05 53.97
C THR A 760 12.02 21.52 54.23
N VAL A 761 12.22 21.89 55.49
CA VAL A 761 12.61 23.25 55.90
C VAL A 761 13.96 23.64 55.28
N ARG A 762 14.86 22.66 55.04
CA ARG A 762 16.18 22.88 54.43
C ARG A 762 16.09 23.27 52.96
N GLU A 763 15.29 22.57 52.18
CA GLU A 763 15.06 22.86 50.77
C GLU A 763 14.34 24.20 50.59
N LEU A 764 13.37 24.50 51.46
CA LEU A 764 12.72 25.81 51.51
C LEU A 764 13.73 26.93 51.78
N LEU A 765 14.65 26.72 52.73
CA LEU A 765 15.74 27.67 53.02
C LEU A 765 16.66 27.88 51.81
N GLU A 766 17.01 26.82 51.08
CA GLU A 766 17.87 26.92 49.91
C GLU A 766 17.17 27.61 48.73
N GLY A 767 15.89 27.30 48.49
CA GLY A 767 15.07 28.01 47.49
C GLY A 767 14.95 29.50 47.82
N LEU A 768 14.73 29.85 49.10
CA LEU A 768 14.68 31.24 49.54
C LEU A 768 16.02 31.98 49.39
N LYS A 769 17.16 31.28 49.53
CA LYS A 769 18.51 31.84 49.24
C LYS A 769 18.68 32.14 47.77
N GLN A 770 18.26 31.23 46.88
CA GLN A 770 18.33 31.42 45.43
C GLN A 770 17.44 32.58 44.96
N VAL A 771 16.25 32.72 45.53
CA VAL A 771 15.31 33.84 45.25
C VAL A 771 15.79 35.16 45.90
N GLY A 772 16.68 35.09 46.89
CA GLY A 772 17.29 36.26 47.53
C GLY A 772 16.35 37.01 48.48
N ASN A 773 15.36 36.33 49.06
CA ASN A 773 14.38 36.96 49.95
C ASN A 773 14.88 37.05 51.40
N ARG A 774 15.56 38.14 51.76
CA ARG A 774 16.26 38.31 53.05
C ARG A 774 15.34 38.33 54.27
N SER A 775 14.11 38.85 54.15
CA SER A 775 13.13 38.87 55.25
C SER A 775 12.66 37.45 55.58
N ALA A 776 12.23 36.69 54.58
CA ALA A 776 11.83 35.29 54.69
C ALA A 776 12.97 34.38 55.20
N LEU A 777 14.21 34.63 54.78
CA LEU A 777 15.39 33.89 55.24
C LEU A 777 15.68 34.09 56.73
N SER A 778 15.58 35.33 57.22
CA SER A 778 15.85 35.64 58.64
C SER A 778 14.88 34.95 59.59
N LEU A 779 13.63 34.71 59.15
CA LEU A 779 12.59 34.03 59.95
C LEU A 779 12.84 32.52 60.11
N LEU A 780 13.53 31.90 59.15
CA LEU A 780 13.80 30.45 59.14
C LEU A 780 15.21 30.10 59.62
N GLN A 781 16.12 31.07 59.72
CA GLN A 781 17.52 30.86 60.08
C GLN A 781 17.72 30.40 61.54
N ASP A 782 16.75 30.70 62.42
CA ASP A 782 16.77 30.31 63.84
C ASP A 782 16.35 28.83 64.08
N PHE A 783 15.82 28.14 63.07
CA PHE A 783 15.28 26.77 63.20
C PHE A 783 16.27 25.66 62.80
N VAL A 784 17.46 26.00 62.27
CA VAL A 784 18.47 25.01 61.87
C VAL A 784 19.59 24.94 62.91
N PRO A 785 19.80 23.82 63.63
CA PRO A 785 20.95 23.65 64.52
C PRO A 785 22.27 23.59 63.72
N PRO A 786 23.40 24.11 64.26
CA PRO A 786 24.68 24.13 63.54
C PRO A 786 25.21 22.72 63.24
N GLU A 787 25.83 22.60 62.06
CA GLU A 787 26.28 21.37 61.40
C GLU A 787 27.10 20.43 62.31
N LYS A 788 26.71 19.15 62.36
CA LYS A 788 27.66 18.05 62.65
C LYS A 788 28.22 17.56 61.32
N ASN A 789 29.52 17.80 61.11
CA ASN A 789 30.31 17.28 59.99
C ASN A 789 30.07 15.77 59.77
N PRO A 790 29.80 15.30 58.54
CA PRO A 790 29.75 13.86 58.26
C PRO A 790 31.16 13.29 58.16
N ALA A 791 31.37 12.17 58.86
CA ALA A 791 32.55 11.32 58.74
C ALA A 791 32.60 10.63 57.34
N PRO A 792 33.80 10.27 56.84
CA PRO A 792 33.96 9.75 55.48
C PRO A 792 33.39 8.34 55.36
N GLN A 793 32.47 8.12 54.41
CA GLN A 793 31.95 6.79 54.07
C GLN A 793 32.97 6.03 53.22
N THR A 794 33.40 4.89 53.76
CA THR A 794 34.18 3.84 53.13
C THR A 794 33.41 3.20 51.97
N GLY A 795 34.08 3.03 50.83
CA GLY A 795 33.57 2.29 49.69
C GLY A 795 33.45 0.78 49.95
N LEU A 796 32.37 0.21 49.43
CA LEU A 796 32.16 -1.21 49.15
C LEU A 796 31.51 -1.20 47.76
N GLY A 797 32.05 -1.82 46.71
CA GLY A 797 32.69 -3.12 46.67
C GLY A 797 31.75 -4.02 45.88
N LEU A 798 32.12 -4.28 44.62
CA LEU A 798 31.46 -5.18 43.68
C LEU A 798 31.15 -6.55 44.30
N ASP A 799 29.97 -7.09 43.98
CA ASP A 799 29.76 -8.47 43.51
C ASP A 799 28.45 -8.54 42.71
#